data_AF-A0A3B9YT94-F1
#
_entry.id   AF-A0A3B9YT94-F1
#
_cell.length_a   1.000
_cell.length_b   1.000
_cell.length_c   1.000
_cell.angle_alpha   90.00
_cell.angle_beta   90.00
_cell.angle_gamma   90.00
#
_symmetry.space_group_name_H-M   'P 1'
#
loop_
_entity.id
_entity.type
_entity.pdbx_description
1 polymer ?
#
loop_
_entity_poly.entity_id
_entity_poly.type
_entity_poly.pdbx_seq_one_letter_code
_entity_poly.pdbx_strand_id
1 'polypeptide(L)'
;MATPAQAVVARDDVGATAIRDTTNVWPYVGQMIDLGGPTFSGGVGLCTGSVIAPRVVMFAAHCVGGNISGYEDTVGLGANNMAFTFNSRNLDALRRHVGLDPSPQPIYQTNVADRYYRVVDVITHPRNADNGFEAGTADIALAVLDTPIDWFEGVPLLFSQPTATENIEIVGYGNQGTMSTGQISIDWWRRQGGNNLGFVGSDNDVFASDLFGNTPPFAGWDGANLWTDCDSHLVPRPGGDFNILGGSALANEVCVAQGDSGGAMWVTRGGQKVAVGVASYGYSFGPSFGHGSLVAHTALFPYWDFIVANNGYVYSNAKAGGGAWENPATWSQSLNPNYFTTGAGGALVNSLPTTDPASTTGPFTRVGGVRPLPLFPVPNGLYVDLDGNDLGIDQAAFLQMGIDAAQQNNVAHGGTGNIVPGYSGPGNEGGEGGEGSQNPGNGGSFESPRGQDFIVATSASGGGSGLGGSGPVPAVGGVGSGFWPVGTTPLSGPNSTNFVPDNTNGVIGGAAARFYQVDHGNAGVLTLSSTRSVDRFRLLGASSTLQINGGAQLNSMMTSSQSAGTLINNGTFRARGLTVTGGRVQGNGTFNMSSLITQFASTGFALNGGTLAPGNSIGITNIVGNYVQGAGGTLEIEVTNGSSDQVIITGTATLAGTVSFAPFGANPLKGQSFTFLNAAGGRSGTFGTIIDNLPGLLFPVVSYTANTAVVTINASTFCSVAPSQPICSQLDSMDGTTTPAMQTLIQGLQNIDITQISTALASVNPTMINAQGHAALELGDLIKGQLGFRNIELLSAGTGGQQSAMLRAATQLASADASAELIMSAASAAVA
;
A
#
# COMPACT_ATOMS: atom_id res chain seq x y z
N MET A 1 10.95 -32.87 -23.62
CA MET A 1 11.07 -32.68 -22.16
C MET A 1 10.49 -31.32 -21.87
N ALA A 2 9.60 -31.17 -20.88
CA ALA A 2 9.17 -29.85 -20.45
C ALA A 2 10.34 -29.12 -19.80
N THR A 3 10.43 -27.82 -20.04
CA THR A 3 11.41 -26.93 -19.39
C THR A 3 10.66 -25.75 -18.74
N PRO A 4 11.18 -25.17 -17.65
CA PRO A 4 10.59 -23.97 -17.05
C PRO A 4 10.42 -22.90 -18.14
N ALA A 5 9.30 -22.19 -18.15
CA ALA A 5 8.98 -21.19 -19.17
C ALA A 5 9.14 -19.78 -18.64
N GLN A 6 10.09 -19.04 -19.23
CA GLN A 6 10.73 -17.98 -18.48
C GLN A 6 11.32 -16.74 -19.27
N ALA A 7 10.77 -16.10 -20.30
CA ALA A 7 11.43 -14.94 -20.96
C ALA A 7 10.63 -14.36 -22.11
N VAL A 8 10.45 -13.05 -22.15
CA VAL A 8 9.73 -12.34 -23.20
C VAL A 8 10.56 -12.27 -24.50
N VAL A 9 10.52 -13.33 -25.31
CA VAL A 9 11.19 -13.45 -26.61
C VAL A 9 10.38 -12.70 -27.67
N ALA A 10 11.01 -11.80 -28.44
CA ALA A 10 10.32 -10.94 -29.39
C ALA A 10 10.09 -11.59 -30.77
N ARG A 11 9.04 -11.17 -31.46
CA ARG A 11 8.93 -11.32 -32.92
C ARG A 11 10.16 -10.73 -33.64
N ASP A 12 10.65 -11.43 -34.67
CA ASP A 12 11.95 -11.12 -35.32
C ASP A 12 12.07 -9.70 -35.88
N ASP A 13 10.98 -9.16 -36.42
CA ASP A 13 10.90 -7.82 -37.03
C ASP A 13 10.76 -6.69 -36.00
N VAL A 14 10.36 -7.02 -34.76
CA VAL A 14 10.24 -6.08 -33.63
C VAL A 14 11.54 -6.03 -32.83
N GLY A 15 12.11 -7.19 -32.51
CA GLY A 15 13.38 -7.34 -31.81
C GLY A 15 13.34 -7.06 -30.30
N ALA A 16 14.21 -7.77 -29.57
CA ALA A 16 14.22 -7.82 -28.09
C ALA A 16 14.45 -6.49 -27.35
N THR A 17 14.91 -5.44 -28.04
CA THR A 17 15.14 -4.11 -27.45
C THR A 17 13.89 -3.22 -27.52
N ALA A 18 13.08 -3.35 -28.57
CA ALA A 18 11.90 -2.51 -28.77
C ALA A 18 10.77 -2.80 -27.76
N ILE A 19 10.71 -4.05 -27.27
CA ILE A 19 9.72 -4.51 -26.28
C ILE A 19 10.11 -4.23 -24.81
N ARG A 20 11.22 -3.53 -24.55
CA ARG A 20 11.63 -3.18 -23.17
C ARG A 20 10.68 -2.13 -22.56
N ASP A 21 10.28 -2.35 -21.31
CA ASP A 21 9.48 -1.40 -20.53
C ASP A 21 10.34 -0.25 -19.98
N THR A 22 10.84 0.60 -20.89
CA THR A 22 11.74 1.72 -20.56
C THR A 22 11.06 2.85 -19.79
N THR A 23 9.73 2.96 -19.86
CA THR A 23 8.92 3.99 -19.19
C THR A 23 8.23 3.50 -17.91
N ASN A 24 8.51 2.27 -17.47
CA ASN A 24 8.05 1.70 -16.20
C ASN A 24 6.51 1.60 -16.09
N VAL A 25 5.84 1.16 -17.17
CA VAL A 25 4.37 1.04 -17.23
C VAL A 25 3.83 -0.18 -16.49
N TRP A 26 4.69 -1.15 -16.18
CA TRP A 26 4.37 -2.35 -15.38
C TRP A 26 5.06 -2.36 -14.00
N PRO A 27 4.98 -1.29 -13.18
CA PRO A 27 5.80 -1.14 -11.99
C PRO A 27 5.52 -2.22 -10.92
N TYR A 28 4.43 -2.96 -11.04
CA TYR A 28 3.99 -4.04 -10.15
C TYR A 28 4.39 -5.46 -10.63
N VAL A 29 5.09 -5.57 -11.76
CA VAL A 29 5.75 -6.80 -12.20
C VAL A 29 7.22 -6.72 -11.78
N GLY A 30 7.66 -7.67 -10.98
CA GLY A 30 8.99 -7.71 -10.35
C GLY A 30 9.79 -8.94 -10.73
N GLN A 31 11.11 -8.79 -10.70
CA GLN A 31 12.04 -9.91 -10.84
C GLN A 31 12.26 -10.54 -9.47
N MET A 32 12.01 -11.84 -9.37
CA MET A 32 12.46 -12.65 -8.24
C MET A 32 13.97 -12.83 -8.33
N ILE A 33 14.63 -12.68 -7.19
CA ILE A 33 16.05 -12.98 -6.98
C ILE A 33 16.09 -13.95 -5.80
N ASP A 34 16.71 -15.12 -6.00
CA ASP A 34 17.08 -16.05 -4.94
C ASP A 34 18.60 -16.21 -4.93
N LEU A 35 19.24 -15.90 -3.80
CA LEU A 35 20.68 -15.99 -3.62
C LEU A 35 21.00 -17.15 -2.67
N GLY A 36 21.24 -18.33 -3.25
CA GLY A 36 21.68 -19.52 -2.50
C GLY A 36 20.58 -20.43 -1.96
N GLY A 37 19.31 -20.22 -2.31
CA GLY A 37 18.22 -21.13 -1.94
C GLY A 37 18.40 -22.58 -2.46
N PRO A 38 17.59 -23.53 -1.97
CA PRO A 38 17.80 -24.97 -2.15
C PRO A 38 17.82 -25.41 -3.63
N THR A 39 17.12 -24.67 -4.49
CA THR A 39 17.01 -24.93 -5.93
C THR A 39 18.23 -24.44 -6.73
N PHE A 40 18.97 -23.45 -6.20
CA PHE A 40 20.04 -22.73 -6.91
C PHE A 40 21.35 -22.68 -6.11
N SER A 41 21.75 -23.83 -5.53
CA SER A 41 23.00 -23.98 -4.78
C SER A 41 24.21 -23.48 -5.58
N GLY A 42 24.81 -22.37 -5.13
CA GLY A 42 25.96 -21.73 -5.77
C GLY A 42 25.66 -20.73 -6.89
N GLY A 43 24.40 -20.36 -7.12
CA GLY A 43 23.98 -19.44 -8.19
C GLY A 43 22.94 -18.39 -7.76
N VAL A 44 22.40 -17.68 -8.76
CA VAL A 44 21.27 -16.74 -8.60
C VAL A 44 20.05 -17.35 -9.28
N GLY A 45 19.04 -17.70 -8.51
CA GLY A 45 17.72 -18.10 -9.01
C GLY A 45 16.94 -16.89 -9.50
N LEU A 46 16.34 -16.99 -10.69
CA LEU A 46 15.64 -15.87 -11.35
C LEU A 46 14.29 -16.32 -11.91
N CYS A 47 13.27 -15.57 -11.52
CA CYS A 47 11.87 -15.71 -11.94
C CYS A 47 11.21 -14.33 -12.03
N THR A 48 9.94 -14.27 -12.40
CA THR A 48 9.11 -13.04 -12.35
C THR A 48 7.93 -13.27 -11.41
N GLY A 49 7.38 -12.19 -10.84
CA GLY A 49 6.15 -12.25 -10.07
C GLY A 49 5.36 -10.94 -10.13
N SER A 50 4.08 -11.01 -9.77
CA SER A 50 3.14 -9.89 -9.83
C SER A 50 2.61 -9.53 -8.43
N VAL A 51 2.65 -8.26 -8.05
CA VAL A 51 2.14 -7.78 -6.74
C VAL A 51 0.62 -7.89 -6.71
N ILE A 52 0.03 -8.83 -5.95
CA ILE A 52 -1.43 -9.04 -5.84
C ILE A 52 -2.06 -8.30 -4.65
N ALA A 53 -1.25 -7.86 -3.69
CA ALA A 53 -1.60 -7.01 -2.55
C ALA A 53 -0.32 -6.29 -2.07
N PRO A 54 -0.40 -5.25 -1.20
CA PRO A 54 0.75 -4.42 -0.82
C PRO A 54 1.95 -5.17 -0.21
N ARG A 55 1.82 -6.44 0.17
CA ARG A 55 2.93 -7.31 0.60
C ARG A 55 3.00 -8.66 -0.08
N VAL A 56 2.15 -8.96 -1.06
CA VAL A 56 2.06 -10.33 -1.59
C VAL A 56 2.32 -10.33 -3.07
N VAL A 57 3.29 -11.14 -3.47
CA VAL A 57 3.67 -11.37 -4.87
C VAL A 57 3.23 -12.79 -5.24
N MET A 58 2.47 -12.91 -6.32
CA MET A 58 2.09 -14.19 -6.92
C MET A 58 3.11 -14.56 -7.99
N PHE A 59 3.54 -15.82 -8.00
CA PHE A 59 4.53 -16.37 -8.92
C PHE A 59 4.36 -17.91 -9.04
N ALA A 60 5.26 -18.59 -9.76
CA ALA A 60 5.21 -20.04 -9.98
C ALA A 60 5.95 -20.81 -8.87
N ALA A 61 5.40 -21.93 -8.40
CA ALA A 61 5.97 -22.68 -7.28
C ALA A 61 7.32 -23.35 -7.62
N HIS A 62 7.53 -23.79 -8.87
CA HIS A 62 8.80 -24.38 -9.27
C HIS A 62 10.00 -23.42 -9.15
N CYS A 63 9.78 -22.10 -9.08
CA CYS A 63 10.82 -21.09 -8.87
C CYS A 63 11.54 -21.24 -7.52
N VAL A 64 10.88 -21.84 -6.52
CA VAL A 64 11.44 -22.03 -5.16
C VAL A 64 11.69 -23.49 -4.82
N GLY A 65 11.26 -24.40 -5.69
CA GLY A 65 11.51 -25.83 -5.62
C GLY A 65 10.56 -26.59 -4.69
N GLY A 66 9.44 -27.07 -5.25
CA GLY A 66 8.58 -28.04 -4.58
C GLY A 66 7.66 -27.48 -3.49
N ASN A 67 7.21 -28.37 -2.60
CA ASN A 67 6.29 -28.01 -1.54
C ASN A 67 6.99 -27.32 -0.36
N ILE A 68 6.98 -25.99 -0.35
CA ILE A 68 7.55 -25.16 0.71
C ILE A 68 6.45 -24.34 1.40
N SER A 69 6.44 -24.39 2.73
CA SER A 69 5.64 -23.53 3.60
C SER A 69 6.47 -23.01 4.76
N GLY A 70 6.45 -21.69 5.02
CA GLY A 70 7.17 -21.08 6.14
C GLY A 70 8.65 -20.81 5.84
N TYR A 71 8.96 -20.26 4.66
CA TYR A 71 10.33 -19.98 4.20
C TYR A 71 10.96 -18.76 4.90
N GLU A 72 11.44 -18.97 6.12
CA GLU A 72 12.69 -18.39 6.63
C GLU A 72 13.50 -19.51 7.35
N ASP A 73 14.77 -19.25 7.62
CA ASP A 73 15.78 -20.07 8.33
C ASP A 73 15.39 -21.48 8.87
N THR A 74 15.75 -22.54 8.13
CA THR A 74 15.79 -23.92 8.69
C THR A 74 17.14 -24.62 8.56
N VAL A 75 18.16 -23.92 8.09
CA VAL A 75 19.54 -24.43 8.00
C VAL A 75 20.49 -23.30 8.38
N GLY A 76 21.04 -23.38 9.60
CA GLY A 76 21.93 -22.38 10.18
C GLY A 76 23.29 -22.26 9.48
N LEU A 77 23.27 -21.71 8.27
CA LEU A 77 24.36 -21.11 7.49
C LEU A 77 23.74 -19.91 6.79
N GLY A 78 24.44 -18.77 6.76
CA GLY A 78 23.80 -17.48 6.50
C GLY A 78 23.09 -17.36 5.15
N ALA A 79 21.83 -16.90 5.22
CA ALA A 79 21.15 -16.05 4.24
C ALA A 79 20.66 -16.71 2.92
N ASN A 80 19.51 -17.38 3.00
CA ASN A 80 18.61 -17.61 1.87
C ASN A 80 17.91 -16.30 1.48
N ASN A 81 18.57 -15.44 0.69
CA ASN A 81 18.06 -14.09 0.40
C ASN A 81 17.12 -14.08 -0.81
N MET A 82 15.85 -14.46 -0.58
CA MET A 82 14.81 -14.24 -1.59
C MET A 82 14.29 -12.80 -1.52
N ALA A 83 14.17 -12.16 -2.67
CA ALA A 83 13.63 -10.81 -2.82
C ALA A 83 12.92 -10.62 -4.16
N PHE A 84 12.06 -9.60 -4.23
CA PHE A 84 11.50 -9.10 -5.48
C PHE A 84 11.96 -7.66 -5.73
N THR A 85 12.27 -7.34 -6.99
CA THR A 85 12.66 -5.98 -7.39
C THR A 85 11.96 -5.48 -8.65
N PHE A 86 11.52 -4.23 -8.64
CA PHE A 86 10.41 -3.72 -9.47
C PHE A 86 10.78 -2.57 -10.42
N ASN A 87 12.07 -2.42 -10.76
CA ASN A 87 12.54 -1.39 -11.68
C ASN A 87 12.51 -1.90 -13.13
N SER A 88 12.34 -1.00 -14.10
CA SER A 88 12.46 -1.33 -15.53
C SER A 88 13.74 -2.10 -15.90
N ARG A 89 14.84 -1.85 -15.16
CA ARG A 89 16.06 -2.64 -15.21
C ARG A 89 16.60 -2.86 -13.79
N ASN A 90 16.85 -4.10 -13.40
CA ASN A 90 17.15 -4.44 -12.00
C ASN A 90 18.63 -4.71 -11.68
N LEU A 91 19.54 -4.78 -12.66
CA LEU A 91 20.96 -5.07 -12.42
C LEU A 91 21.59 -4.13 -11.38
N ASP A 92 21.34 -2.82 -11.54
CA ASP A 92 21.97 -1.78 -10.73
C ASP A 92 21.35 -1.70 -9.33
N ALA A 93 20.13 -2.23 -9.16
CA ALA A 93 19.56 -2.50 -7.84
C ALA A 93 20.23 -3.74 -7.23
N LEU A 94 20.19 -4.90 -7.89
CA LEU A 94 20.79 -6.16 -7.40
C LEU A 94 22.24 -5.96 -6.93
N ARG A 95 23.09 -5.36 -7.76
CA ARG A 95 24.52 -5.17 -7.45
C ARG A 95 24.75 -4.42 -6.13
N ARG A 96 23.93 -3.42 -5.82
CA ARG A 96 23.98 -2.69 -4.53
C ARG A 96 23.48 -3.55 -3.36
N HIS A 97 22.47 -4.38 -3.56
CA HIS A 97 21.94 -5.28 -2.52
C HIS A 97 22.88 -6.43 -2.17
N VAL A 98 23.73 -6.87 -3.11
CA VAL A 98 24.74 -7.92 -2.87
C VAL A 98 26.14 -7.35 -2.55
N GLY A 99 26.28 -6.04 -2.40
CA GLY A 99 27.55 -5.39 -2.05
C GLY A 99 28.61 -5.35 -3.17
N LEU A 100 28.21 -5.60 -4.44
CA LEU A 100 29.08 -5.42 -5.60
C LEU A 100 29.23 -3.94 -6.03
N ASP A 101 28.28 -3.10 -5.63
CA ASP A 101 28.31 -1.65 -5.80
C ASP A 101 28.08 -0.94 -4.45
N PRO A 102 28.64 0.28 -4.22
CA PRO A 102 28.42 1.03 -2.98
C PRO A 102 26.94 1.35 -2.73
N SER A 103 26.51 1.14 -1.48
CA SER A 103 25.16 1.45 -1.00
C SER A 103 25.21 2.04 0.42
N PRO A 104 24.38 3.04 0.76
CA PRO A 104 24.18 3.47 2.14
C PRO A 104 23.27 2.51 2.93
N GLN A 105 22.56 1.60 2.26
CA GLN A 105 21.71 0.59 2.89
C GLN A 105 22.51 -0.71 3.13
N PRO A 106 22.20 -1.49 4.18
CA PRO A 106 22.83 -2.79 4.40
C PRO A 106 22.56 -3.75 3.24
N ILE A 107 23.53 -4.63 2.96
CA ILE A 107 23.34 -5.73 2.00
C ILE A 107 22.21 -6.67 2.45
N TYR A 108 21.53 -7.27 1.48
CA TYR A 108 20.42 -8.21 1.64
C TYR A 108 19.17 -7.69 2.38
N GLN A 109 19.10 -6.40 2.71
CA GLN A 109 17.93 -5.77 3.33
C GLN A 109 17.04 -5.08 2.31
N THR A 110 15.78 -4.85 2.67
CA THR A 110 14.84 -4.06 1.85
C THR A 110 15.31 -2.62 1.66
N ASN A 111 15.22 -2.15 0.42
CA ASN A 111 15.52 -0.80 0.00
C ASN A 111 14.39 -0.30 -0.89
N VAL A 112 13.55 0.55 -0.30
CA VAL A 112 12.34 1.05 -0.98
C VAL A 112 12.67 2.06 -2.07
N ALA A 113 13.81 2.75 -1.99
CA ALA A 113 14.27 3.69 -3.01
C ALA A 113 14.69 2.96 -4.30
N ASP A 114 15.32 1.79 -4.16
CA ASP A 114 15.67 0.89 -5.27
C ASP A 114 14.61 -0.17 -5.56
N ARG A 115 13.42 -0.03 -4.96
CA ARG A 115 12.29 -0.96 -5.09
C ARG A 115 12.68 -2.43 -4.94
N TYR A 116 13.58 -2.75 -4.01
CA TYR A 116 14.02 -4.11 -3.69
C TYR A 116 13.40 -4.50 -2.34
N TYR A 117 12.60 -5.55 -2.33
CA TYR A 117 11.81 -5.98 -1.18
C TYR A 117 12.14 -7.44 -0.83
N ARG A 118 12.64 -7.65 0.38
CA ARG A 118 12.97 -8.96 0.94
C ARG A 118 11.69 -9.75 1.25
N VAL A 119 11.75 -11.07 1.01
CA VAL A 119 10.67 -12.01 1.33
C VAL A 119 10.84 -12.52 2.77
N VAL A 120 9.72 -12.72 3.48
CA VAL A 120 9.62 -13.26 4.86
C VAL A 120 8.82 -14.56 4.96
N ASP A 121 8.07 -14.91 3.92
CA ASP A 121 7.33 -16.18 3.87
C ASP A 121 7.09 -16.55 2.40
N VAL A 122 7.08 -17.84 2.13
CA VAL A 122 6.73 -18.42 0.82
C VAL A 122 5.82 -19.59 1.06
N ILE A 123 4.72 -19.59 0.33
CA ILE A 123 3.66 -20.60 0.40
C ILE A 123 3.40 -21.11 -1.01
N THR A 124 3.77 -22.35 -1.28
CA THR A 124 3.45 -23.04 -2.54
C THR A 124 2.12 -23.78 -2.41
N HIS A 125 1.41 -24.03 -3.51
CA HIS A 125 0.22 -24.87 -3.46
C HIS A 125 0.61 -26.32 -3.12
N PRO A 126 -0.01 -26.99 -2.12
CA PRO A 126 0.32 -28.37 -1.67
C PRO A 126 0.24 -29.51 -2.70
N ARG A 127 -0.04 -29.20 -3.98
CA ARG A 127 -0.15 -30.15 -5.11
C ARG A 127 0.88 -29.84 -6.19
N ASN A 128 1.86 -28.99 -5.89
CA ASN A 128 3.12 -28.95 -6.60
C ASN A 128 3.96 -30.15 -6.13
N ALA A 129 4.58 -30.89 -7.06
CA ALA A 129 5.49 -31.98 -6.72
C ALA A 129 6.95 -31.48 -6.78
N ASP A 130 7.83 -31.98 -5.92
CA ASP A 130 9.16 -31.42 -5.74
C ASP A 130 9.98 -31.35 -7.04
N ASN A 131 10.20 -30.12 -7.52
CA ASN A 131 10.88 -29.78 -8.79
C ASN A 131 10.25 -30.39 -10.06
N GLY A 132 9.02 -30.88 -9.99
CA GLY A 132 8.34 -31.49 -11.13
C GLY A 132 7.79 -30.45 -12.10
N PHE A 133 8.38 -30.36 -13.29
CA PHE A 133 7.71 -29.84 -14.51
C PHE A 133 6.64 -30.82 -15.02
N GLU A 134 5.91 -31.40 -14.08
CA GLU A 134 4.85 -32.36 -14.30
C GLU A 134 3.54 -31.59 -14.44
N ALA A 135 2.81 -31.86 -15.49
CA ALA A 135 1.61 -31.10 -15.76
C ALA A 135 0.41 -31.60 -14.94
N GLY A 136 -0.62 -30.77 -14.81
CA GLY A 136 -1.66 -30.94 -13.80
C GLY A 136 -1.19 -30.63 -12.36
N THR A 137 0.08 -30.35 -12.11
CA THR A 137 0.54 -29.81 -10.82
C THR A 137 0.04 -28.38 -10.63
N ALA A 138 -0.17 -28.00 -9.37
CA ALA A 138 -0.60 -26.67 -9.00
C ALA A 138 0.62 -25.72 -8.92
N ASP A 139 1.17 -25.31 -10.06
CA ASP A 139 2.38 -24.49 -10.13
C ASP A 139 2.14 -22.99 -9.82
N ILE A 140 1.67 -22.74 -8.60
CA ILE A 140 1.38 -21.40 -8.08
C ILE A 140 1.88 -21.25 -6.64
N ALA A 141 2.50 -20.11 -6.37
CA ALA A 141 3.03 -19.75 -5.07
C ALA A 141 2.78 -18.27 -4.75
N LEU A 142 2.79 -17.97 -3.45
CA LEU A 142 2.70 -16.63 -2.89
C LEU A 142 3.96 -16.35 -2.05
N ALA A 143 4.61 -15.22 -2.32
CA ALA A 143 5.70 -14.69 -1.50
C ALA A 143 5.20 -13.46 -0.72
N VAL A 144 5.55 -13.38 0.56
CA VAL A 144 5.16 -12.28 1.45
C VAL A 144 6.36 -11.38 1.74
N LEU A 145 6.21 -10.06 1.59
CA LEU A 145 7.27 -9.07 1.68
C LEU A 145 7.42 -8.49 3.10
N ASP A 146 8.66 -8.23 3.53
CA ASP A 146 8.99 -7.70 4.86
C ASP A 146 8.57 -6.25 5.10
N THR A 147 8.29 -5.52 4.00
CA THR A 147 7.95 -4.11 3.96
C THR A 147 6.82 -3.90 2.95
N PRO A 148 5.82 -3.05 3.23
CA PRO A 148 4.71 -2.86 2.31
C PRO A 148 5.12 -1.98 1.13
N ILE A 149 4.67 -2.36 -0.06
CA ILE A 149 4.61 -1.54 -1.26
C ILE A 149 3.52 -0.49 -1.03
N ASP A 150 3.93 0.76 -0.86
CA ASP A 150 3.04 1.88 -0.51
C ASP A 150 2.53 2.68 -1.71
N TRP A 151 3.08 2.39 -2.90
CA TRP A 151 2.77 3.04 -4.17
C TRP A 151 1.79 2.23 -5.05
N PHE A 152 1.33 1.06 -4.60
CA PHE A 152 0.41 0.20 -5.37
C PHE A 152 -0.42 -0.75 -4.48
N GLU A 153 -1.71 -0.92 -4.80
CA GLU A 153 -2.67 -1.69 -4.00
C GLU A 153 -2.72 -3.20 -4.35
N GLY A 154 -2.04 -3.61 -5.42
CA GLY A 154 -2.09 -4.97 -5.96
C GLY A 154 -2.86 -5.08 -7.27
N VAL A 155 -2.56 -6.13 -8.04
CA VAL A 155 -3.15 -6.36 -9.36
C VAL A 155 -4.50 -7.08 -9.27
N PRO A 156 -5.47 -6.73 -10.12
CA PRO A 156 -6.71 -7.48 -10.25
C PRO A 156 -6.46 -8.93 -10.69
N LEU A 157 -7.11 -9.89 -10.03
CA LEU A 157 -7.14 -11.31 -10.37
C LEU A 157 -8.54 -11.72 -10.84
N LEU A 158 -8.63 -12.43 -11.97
CA LEU A 158 -9.89 -12.99 -12.46
C LEU A 158 -9.97 -14.48 -12.11
N PHE A 159 -10.94 -14.84 -11.28
CA PHE A 159 -11.23 -16.22 -10.89
C PHE A 159 -12.36 -16.86 -11.69
N SER A 160 -12.81 -16.22 -12.76
CA SER A 160 -13.68 -16.84 -13.77
C SER A 160 -12.86 -17.47 -14.89
N GLN A 161 -13.28 -18.64 -15.34
CA GLN A 161 -12.73 -19.28 -16.52
C GLN A 161 -12.91 -18.36 -17.76
N PRO A 162 -11.90 -18.24 -18.65
CA PRO A 162 -12.10 -17.71 -19.99
C PRO A 162 -13.14 -18.54 -20.77
N THR A 163 -13.93 -17.87 -21.62
CA THR A 163 -15.01 -18.49 -22.42
C THR A 163 -14.78 -18.41 -23.93
N ALA A 164 -13.74 -17.71 -24.37
CA ALA A 164 -13.31 -17.57 -25.76
C ALA A 164 -11.78 -17.45 -25.81
N THR A 165 -11.21 -17.71 -26.99
CA THR A 165 -9.83 -17.31 -27.30
C THR A 165 -9.74 -15.79 -27.38
N GLU A 166 -8.63 -15.20 -26.92
CA GLU A 166 -8.51 -13.75 -26.80
C GLU A 166 -7.06 -13.26 -26.78
N ASN A 167 -6.84 -12.00 -27.17
CA ASN A 167 -5.54 -11.36 -27.05
C ASN A 167 -5.18 -11.15 -25.58
N ILE A 168 -3.96 -11.53 -25.23
CA ILE A 168 -3.36 -11.35 -23.91
C ILE A 168 -2.16 -10.42 -23.99
N GLU A 169 -1.68 -9.99 -22.83
CA GLU A 169 -0.33 -9.44 -22.68
C GLU A 169 0.52 -10.35 -21.78
N ILE A 170 1.82 -10.40 -22.07
CA ILE A 170 2.85 -11.12 -21.32
C ILE A 170 3.90 -10.10 -20.88
N VAL A 171 4.38 -10.21 -19.64
CA VAL A 171 5.35 -9.28 -19.03
C VAL A 171 6.32 -10.04 -18.14
N GLY A 172 7.62 -9.81 -18.32
CA GLY A 172 8.65 -10.51 -17.56
C GLY A 172 10.06 -9.95 -17.70
N TYR A 173 11.00 -10.51 -16.94
CA TYR A 173 12.39 -10.04 -16.79
C TYR A 173 13.46 -10.95 -17.38
N GLY A 174 13.08 -12.12 -17.89
CA GLY A 174 13.99 -13.20 -18.17
C GLY A 174 14.95 -12.95 -19.31
N ASN A 175 15.44 -14.06 -19.86
CA ASN A 175 16.19 -14.11 -21.10
C ASN A 175 15.49 -13.31 -22.20
N GLN A 176 16.23 -13.07 -23.26
CA GLN A 176 15.77 -12.23 -24.35
C GLN A 176 16.22 -12.84 -25.67
N GLY A 177 15.81 -12.25 -26.78
CA GLY A 177 16.13 -12.77 -28.10
C GLY A 177 14.96 -12.57 -29.05
N THR A 178 15.05 -13.20 -30.20
CA THR A 178 13.98 -13.22 -31.18
C THR A 178 13.50 -14.64 -31.43
N MET A 179 12.28 -14.79 -31.95
CA MET A 179 11.68 -16.11 -32.20
C MET A 179 12.53 -16.99 -33.14
N SER A 180 13.36 -16.41 -34.02
CA SER A 180 14.32 -17.15 -34.86
C SER A 180 15.64 -17.51 -34.16
N THR A 181 16.15 -16.69 -33.24
CA THR A 181 17.33 -17.05 -32.43
C THR A 181 16.97 -18.00 -31.28
N GLY A 182 15.70 -18.02 -30.89
CA GLY A 182 15.29 -18.48 -29.57
C GLY A 182 15.86 -17.58 -28.48
N GLN A 183 15.82 -18.08 -27.25
CA GLN A 183 16.34 -17.36 -26.08
C GLN A 183 17.88 -17.30 -26.00
N ILE A 184 18.36 -16.18 -25.48
CA ILE A 184 19.75 -15.88 -25.11
C ILE A 184 19.78 -15.11 -23.77
N SER A 185 20.97 -14.99 -23.17
CA SER A 185 21.15 -14.52 -21.78
C SER A 185 20.40 -13.24 -21.40
N ILE A 186 19.83 -13.28 -20.20
CA ILE A 186 19.15 -12.19 -19.48
C ILE A 186 20.02 -10.92 -19.39
N ASP A 187 19.38 -9.77 -19.63
CA ASP A 187 20.00 -8.45 -19.60
C ASP A 187 19.38 -7.52 -18.52
N TRP A 188 18.59 -8.12 -17.63
CA TRP A 188 17.93 -7.51 -16.45
C TRP A 188 16.83 -6.49 -16.77
N TRP A 189 16.39 -6.39 -18.03
CA TRP A 189 15.29 -5.52 -18.44
C TRP A 189 13.93 -6.21 -18.37
N ARG A 190 12.94 -5.51 -17.81
CA ARG A 190 11.53 -5.88 -17.98
C ARG A 190 11.11 -5.68 -19.43
N ARG A 191 10.35 -6.62 -19.95
CA ARG A 191 9.79 -6.63 -21.31
C ARG A 191 8.29 -6.88 -21.26
N GLN A 192 7.60 -6.47 -22.33
CA GLN A 192 6.16 -6.60 -22.50
C GLN A 192 5.81 -6.88 -23.97
N GLY A 193 4.76 -7.66 -24.20
CA GLY A 193 4.21 -7.85 -25.55
C GLY A 193 2.85 -8.54 -25.52
N GLY A 194 2.28 -8.75 -26.70
CA GLY A 194 1.02 -9.49 -26.86
C GLY A 194 1.27 -10.98 -27.12
N ASN A 195 0.26 -11.81 -26.89
CA ASN A 195 0.11 -13.14 -27.52
C ASN A 195 -1.40 -13.44 -27.59
N ASN A 196 -1.82 -14.58 -28.14
CA ASN A 196 -3.19 -15.06 -28.16
C ASN A 196 -3.35 -16.21 -27.16
N LEU A 197 -4.38 -16.15 -26.31
CA LEU A 197 -4.89 -17.35 -25.62
C LEU A 197 -5.54 -18.25 -26.68
N GLY A 198 -4.76 -19.19 -27.22
CA GLY A 198 -5.19 -20.09 -28.29
C GLY A 198 -6.03 -21.26 -27.78
N PHE A 199 -5.77 -21.74 -26.55
CA PHE A 199 -6.49 -22.89 -25.99
C PHE A 199 -6.61 -22.85 -24.46
N VAL A 200 -7.75 -23.33 -23.93
CA VAL A 200 -7.94 -23.65 -22.51
C VAL A 200 -8.24 -25.12 -22.39
N GLY A 201 -7.36 -25.85 -21.73
CA GLY A 201 -7.52 -27.28 -21.50
C GLY A 201 -6.33 -27.91 -20.79
N SER A 202 -6.40 -29.21 -20.57
CA SER A 202 -5.31 -29.96 -19.95
C SER A 202 -4.23 -30.35 -20.93
N ASP A 203 -3.11 -30.84 -20.41
CA ASP A 203 -2.03 -31.42 -21.21
C ASP A 203 -2.49 -32.67 -21.96
N ASN A 204 -3.36 -33.48 -21.35
CA ASN A 204 -4.05 -34.52 -22.10
C ASN A 204 -4.89 -33.94 -23.24
N ASP A 205 -5.54 -32.80 -23.08
CA ASP A 205 -6.33 -32.23 -24.17
C ASP A 205 -5.45 -31.73 -25.34
N VAL A 206 -4.24 -31.25 -25.06
CA VAL A 206 -3.25 -30.86 -26.08
C VAL A 206 -2.58 -32.06 -26.75
N PHE A 207 -2.25 -33.11 -25.97
CA PHE A 207 -1.37 -34.20 -26.42
C PHE A 207 -2.03 -35.57 -26.59
N ALA A 208 -3.31 -35.74 -26.26
CA ALA A 208 -4.09 -36.96 -26.50
C ALA A 208 -4.85 -36.98 -27.84
N SER A 209 -4.80 -35.88 -28.60
CA SER A 209 -5.17 -35.89 -30.02
C SER A 209 -4.12 -36.66 -30.84
N ASP A 210 -4.44 -37.05 -32.08
CA ASP A 210 -3.64 -37.97 -32.91
C ASP A 210 -2.23 -37.47 -33.32
N LEU A 211 -1.78 -36.33 -32.75
CA LEU A 211 -0.48 -35.68 -32.90
C LEU A 211 0.74 -36.60 -32.72
N PHE A 212 0.66 -37.56 -31.78
CA PHE A 212 1.79 -38.43 -31.38
C PHE A 212 1.50 -39.94 -31.47
N GLY A 213 0.33 -40.33 -31.99
CA GLY A 213 0.06 -41.68 -32.51
C GLY A 213 0.09 -42.87 -31.54
N ASN A 214 0.11 -42.66 -30.22
CA ASN A 214 -0.01 -43.71 -29.19
C ASN A 214 -0.66 -43.15 -27.91
N THR A 215 -0.98 -44.03 -26.95
CA THR A 215 -1.59 -43.70 -25.65
C THR A 215 -0.99 -42.44 -25.02
N PRO A 216 -1.81 -41.52 -24.46
CA PRO A 216 -1.34 -40.19 -24.05
C PRO A 216 -0.14 -40.29 -23.11
N PRO A 217 1.01 -39.64 -23.43
CA PRO A 217 2.20 -39.69 -22.58
C PRO A 217 2.01 -39.01 -21.20
N PHE A 218 0.86 -38.38 -20.98
CA PHE A 218 0.51 -37.57 -19.81
C PHE A 218 -0.80 -38.05 -19.12
N ALA A 219 -1.20 -39.31 -19.32
CA ALA A 219 -2.44 -39.85 -18.78
C ALA A 219 -2.62 -39.58 -17.27
N GLY A 220 -3.69 -38.86 -16.90
CA GLY A 220 -3.98 -38.40 -15.53
C GLY A 220 -3.63 -36.92 -15.25
N TRP A 221 -2.96 -36.24 -16.19
CA TRP A 221 -2.65 -34.81 -16.11
C TRP A 221 -3.82 -33.95 -16.62
N ASP A 222 -4.92 -33.94 -15.85
CA ASP A 222 -6.21 -33.36 -16.24
C ASP A 222 -6.48 -31.96 -15.64
N GLY A 223 -5.43 -31.25 -15.20
CA GLY A 223 -5.55 -29.89 -14.68
C GLY A 223 -5.75 -28.84 -15.79
N ALA A 224 -6.52 -27.79 -15.51
CA ALA A 224 -6.81 -26.74 -16.50
C ALA A 224 -5.63 -25.75 -16.66
N ASN A 225 -5.05 -25.70 -17.86
CA ASN A 225 -4.00 -24.77 -18.24
C ASN A 225 -4.49 -23.80 -19.33
N LEU A 226 -3.87 -22.61 -19.38
CA LEU A 226 -4.09 -21.59 -20.40
C LEU A 226 -2.90 -21.63 -21.37
N TRP A 227 -3.16 -21.91 -22.64
CA TRP A 227 -2.14 -22.22 -23.64
C TRP A 227 -2.00 -21.11 -24.68
N THR A 228 -0.75 -20.82 -25.01
CA THR A 228 -0.33 -19.89 -26.06
C THR A 228 0.74 -20.55 -26.92
N ASP A 229 0.77 -20.31 -28.22
CA ASP A 229 1.88 -20.66 -29.10
C ASP A 229 2.71 -19.42 -29.53
N CYS A 230 3.77 -19.68 -30.29
CA CYS A 230 4.71 -18.68 -30.79
C CYS A 230 4.55 -18.53 -32.31
N ASP A 231 3.56 -17.75 -32.73
CA ASP A 231 3.24 -17.55 -34.14
C ASP A 231 4.35 -16.74 -34.83
N SER A 232 4.76 -17.25 -36.00
CA SER A 232 5.63 -16.53 -36.90
C SER A 232 4.84 -15.48 -37.69
N HIS A 233 5.40 -14.29 -37.88
CA HIS A 233 4.84 -13.33 -38.84
C HIS A 233 5.03 -13.75 -40.32
N LEU A 234 5.62 -14.92 -40.57
CA LEU A 234 5.99 -15.46 -41.88
C LEU A 234 5.35 -16.83 -42.18
N VAL A 235 4.20 -17.16 -41.56
CA VAL A 235 3.49 -18.43 -41.79
C VAL A 235 3.01 -18.55 -43.25
N PRO A 236 3.15 -19.72 -43.91
CA PRO A 236 3.78 -20.94 -43.42
C PRO A 236 5.31 -20.90 -43.55
N ARG A 237 6.04 -21.11 -42.45
CA ARG A 237 7.50 -21.18 -42.45
C ARG A 237 7.95 -22.64 -42.25
N PRO A 238 8.46 -23.33 -43.29
CA PRO A 238 8.88 -24.72 -43.16
C PRO A 238 9.95 -24.90 -42.07
N GLY A 239 9.67 -25.75 -41.07
CA GLY A 239 10.63 -26.18 -40.06
C GLY A 239 10.79 -25.28 -38.83
N GLY A 240 9.73 -24.58 -38.38
CA GLY A 240 9.79 -23.84 -37.12
C GLY A 240 8.45 -23.56 -36.47
N ASP A 241 7.50 -23.01 -37.22
CA ASP A 241 6.16 -22.68 -36.70
C ASP A 241 5.10 -23.62 -37.29
N PHE A 242 4.42 -24.34 -36.40
CA PHE A 242 3.36 -25.29 -36.74
C PHE A 242 1.95 -24.73 -36.49
N ASN A 243 1.82 -23.54 -35.86
CA ASN A 243 0.56 -22.86 -35.55
C ASN A 243 -0.46 -23.84 -34.92
N ILE A 244 -0.07 -24.42 -33.78
CA ILE A 244 -0.71 -25.61 -33.20
C ILE A 244 -2.07 -25.25 -32.58
N LEU A 245 -2.22 -24.06 -32.02
CA LEU A 245 -3.48 -23.60 -31.42
C LEU A 245 -4.37 -22.85 -32.42
N GLY A 246 -3.83 -22.48 -33.59
CA GLY A 246 -4.55 -21.72 -34.59
C GLY A 246 -4.55 -20.22 -34.28
N GLY A 247 -3.99 -19.44 -35.19
CA GLY A 247 -3.92 -18.00 -35.02
C GLY A 247 -3.20 -17.30 -36.15
N SER A 248 -2.88 -16.04 -35.89
CA SER A 248 -1.97 -15.23 -36.69
C SER A 248 -1.17 -14.34 -35.74
N ALA A 249 0.14 -14.25 -35.96
CA ALA A 249 1.05 -13.51 -35.09
C ALA A 249 0.61 -12.06 -34.84
N LEU A 250 0.48 -11.69 -33.57
CA LEU A 250 0.21 -10.30 -33.17
C LEU A 250 1.36 -9.37 -33.59
N ALA A 251 1.01 -8.10 -33.84
CA ALA A 251 1.97 -7.07 -34.29
C ALA A 251 3.16 -6.88 -33.32
N ASN A 252 2.94 -7.13 -32.03
CA ASN A 252 3.90 -7.05 -30.95
C ASN A 252 4.04 -8.40 -30.23
N GLU A 253 3.98 -9.51 -30.97
CA GLU A 253 3.94 -10.83 -30.35
C GLU A 253 5.23 -11.19 -29.59
N VAL A 254 5.04 -11.86 -28.45
CA VAL A 254 6.09 -12.37 -27.59
C VAL A 254 5.76 -13.75 -27.03
N CYS A 255 6.81 -14.50 -26.69
CA CYS A 255 6.74 -15.81 -26.04
C CYS A 255 7.47 -15.83 -24.69
N VAL A 256 7.47 -16.97 -23.98
CA VAL A 256 8.05 -17.14 -22.63
C VAL A 256 9.18 -18.21 -22.64
N ALA A 257 10.46 -17.91 -22.28
CA ALA A 257 11.69 -18.78 -22.25
C ALA A 257 12.60 -19.00 -20.95
N GLN A 258 13.61 -18.15 -20.57
CA GLN A 258 14.68 -18.22 -19.47
C GLN A 258 14.83 -17.16 -18.27
N GLY A 259 14.13 -17.17 -17.09
CA GLY A 259 13.90 -16.04 -16.11
C GLY A 259 12.49 -15.35 -15.84
N ASP A 260 11.39 -15.64 -16.55
CA ASP A 260 9.98 -15.11 -16.42
C ASP A 260 9.00 -16.00 -15.63
N SER A 261 9.33 -17.25 -15.30
CA SER A 261 8.39 -18.13 -14.58
C SER A 261 7.74 -17.40 -13.41
N GLY A 262 6.43 -17.52 -13.25
CA GLY A 262 5.67 -16.73 -12.27
C GLY A 262 5.14 -15.39 -12.77
N GLY A 263 5.56 -14.91 -13.94
CA GLY A 263 4.96 -13.77 -14.62
C GLY A 263 3.47 -14.02 -14.88
N ALA A 264 2.64 -13.02 -14.63
CA ALA A 264 1.20 -13.17 -14.86
C ALA A 264 0.85 -13.00 -16.35
N MET A 265 -0.12 -13.79 -16.79
CA MET A 265 -0.82 -13.65 -18.07
C MET A 265 -1.97 -12.64 -17.89
N TRP A 266 -1.99 -11.59 -18.71
CA TRP A 266 -2.94 -10.47 -18.57
C TRP A 266 -4.01 -10.47 -19.65
N VAL A 267 -5.26 -10.24 -19.27
CA VAL A 267 -6.35 -9.87 -20.18
C VAL A 267 -6.83 -8.45 -19.89
N THR A 268 -7.40 -7.79 -20.89
CA THR A 268 -8.09 -6.50 -20.68
C THR A 268 -9.60 -6.70 -20.54
N ARG A 269 -10.19 -6.10 -19.49
CA ARG A 269 -11.64 -6.08 -19.24
C ARG A 269 -12.04 -4.65 -18.88
N GLY A 270 -12.94 -4.04 -19.66
CA GLY A 270 -13.39 -2.67 -19.41
C GLY A 270 -12.27 -1.61 -19.39
N GLY A 271 -11.14 -1.85 -20.07
CA GLY A 271 -9.95 -1.00 -20.04
C GLY A 271 -9.00 -1.25 -18.86
N GLN A 272 -9.35 -2.16 -17.94
CA GLN A 272 -8.52 -2.57 -16.82
C GLN A 272 -7.77 -3.87 -17.16
N LYS A 273 -6.48 -3.94 -16.81
CA LYS A 273 -5.66 -5.14 -16.97
C LYS A 273 -5.86 -6.06 -15.77
N VAL A 274 -6.05 -7.35 -16.02
CA VAL A 274 -6.41 -8.36 -15.02
C VAL A 274 -5.63 -9.65 -15.27
N ALA A 275 -5.04 -10.23 -14.23
CA ALA A 275 -4.32 -11.49 -14.33
C ALA A 275 -5.31 -12.67 -14.38
N VAL A 276 -5.06 -13.63 -15.28
CA VAL A 276 -5.88 -14.86 -15.46
C VAL A 276 -5.09 -16.16 -15.26
N GLY A 277 -3.76 -16.09 -15.33
CA GLY A 277 -2.88 -17.24 -15.12
C GLY A 277 -1.43 -16.82 -14.83
N VAL A 278 -0.58 -17.82 -14.60
CA VAL A 278 0.83 -17.68 -14.21
C VAL A 278 1.70 -18.49 -15.17
N ALA A 279 2.72 -17.88 -15.76
CA ALA A 279 3.67 -18.56 -16.64
C ALA A 279 4.42 -19.69 -15.92
N SER A 280 4.38 -20.90 -16.48
CA SER A 280 4.81 -22.13 -15.79
C SER A 280 5.86 -22.91 -16.60
N TYR A 281 5.47 -23.66 -17.63
CA TYR A 281 6.38 -24.47 -18.46
C TYR A 281 5.99 -24.41 -19.93
N GLY A 282 6.84 -24.96 -20.80
CA GLY A 282 6.55 -25.04 -22.23
C GLY A 282 7.33 -26.11 -22.97
N TYR A 283 7.00 -26.24 -24.25
CA TYR A 283 7.55 -27.20 -25.20
C TYR A 283 8.00 -26.47 -26.46
N SER A 284 9.27 -26.62 -26.83
CA SER A 284 9.82 -26.04 -28.06
C SER A 284 9.99 -27.10 -29.14
N PHE A 285 9.55 -26.78 -30.35
CA PHE A 285 9.66 -27.65 -31.54
C PHE A 285 10.65 -27.11 -32.59
N GLY A 286 11.34 -26.02 -32.24
CA GLY A 286 12.40 -25.36 -33.02
C GLY A 286 13.50 -24.80 -32.08
N PRO A 287 14.04 -23.59 -32.34
CA PRO A 287 14.90 -22.89 -31.37
C PRO A 287 14.23 -22.81 -29.99
N SER A 288 15.02 -22.84 -28.91
CA SER A 288 14.48 -22.86 -27.53
C SER A 288 13.58 -21.65 -27.29
N PHE A 289 12.29 -21.94 -27.08
CA PHE A 289 11.17 -20.99 -26.97
C PHE A 289 11.12 -19.93 -28.07
N GLY A 290 11.54 -20.33 -29.28
CA GLY A 290 11.33 -19.60 -30.51
C GLY A 290 9.99 -19.95 -31.17
N HIS A 291 9.90 -19.68 -32.47
CA HIS A 291 8.77 -20.02 -33.35
C HIS A 291 8.18 -21.43 -33.06
N GLY A 292 6.85 -21.52 -33.08
CA GLY A 292 6.09 -22.77 -32.89
C GLY A 292 6.12 -23.38 -31.48
N SER A 293 6.78 -22.76 -30.50
CA SER A 293 6.79 -23.26 -29.13
C SER A 293 5.42 -23.10 -28.46
N LEU A 294 5.00 -24.10 -27.68
CA LEU A 294 3.80 -24.04 -26.84
C LEU A 294 4.20 -23.66 -25.41
N VAL A 295 3.43 -22.76 -24.77
CA VAL A 295 3.60 -22.36 -23.38
C VAL A 295 2.30 -22.58 -22.62
N ALA A 296 2.42 -23.27 -21.49
CA ALA A 296 1.34 -23.45 -20.53
C ALA A 296 1.46 -22.42 -19.39
N HIS A 297 0.32 -21.81 -19.07
CA HIS A 297 0.16 -20.96 -17.91
C HIS A 297 -0.84 -21.62 -16.95
N THR A 298 -0.46 -21.74 -15.68
CA THR A 298 -1.34 -22.23 -14.62
C THR A 298 -2.52 -21.26 -14.48
N ALA A 299 -3.73 -21.71 -14.80
CA ALA A 299 -4.93 -20.88 -14.72
C ALA A 299 -5.23 -20.49 -13.26
N LEU A 300 -5.75 -19.28 -12.97
CA LEU A 300 -6.09 -18.90 -11.59
C LEU A 300 -7.42 -19.49 -11.10
N PHE A 301 -8.38 -19.70 -11.99
CA PHE A 301 -9.74 -20.13 -11.63
C PHE A 301 -9.85 -21.50 -10.91
N PRO A 302 -8.93 -22.49 -11.06
CA PRO A 302 -8.97 -23.73 -10.28
C PRO A 302 -8.34 -23.62 -8.89
N TYR A 303 -7.62 -22.52 -8.59
CA TYR A 303 -6.81 -22.36 -7.36
C TYR A 303 -7.14 -21.05 -6.61
N TRP A 304 -8.31 -20.46 -6.87
CA TRP A 304 -8.73 -19.21 -6.24
C TRP A 304 -8.79 -19.33 -4.72
N ASP A 305 -9.16 -20.49 -4.21
CA ASP A 305 -9.29 -20.83 -2.79
C ASP A 305 -7.91 -20.83 -2.10
N PHE A 306 -6.91 -21.42 -2.73
CA PHE A 306 -5.52 -21.39 -2.29
C PHE A 306 -5.02 -19.95 -2.19
N ILE A 307 -5.26 -19.13 -3.23
CA ILE A 307 -4.86 -17.72 -3.24
C ILE A 307 -5.59 -16.94 -2.14
N VAL A 308 -6.89 -17.16 -1.96
CA VAL A 308 -7.72 -16.50 -0.93
C VAL A 308 -7.26 -16.84 0.48
N ALA A 309 -7.00 -18.11 0.79
CA ALA A 309 -6.65 -18.59 2.12
C ALA A 309 -5.19 -18.29 2.53
N ASN A 310 -4.29 -18.19 1.55
CA ASN A 310 -2.85 -18.02 1.80
C ASN A 310 -2.33 -16.60 1.55
N ASN A 311 -3.16 -15.66 1.08
CA ASN A 311 -2.78 -14.26 0.96
C ASN A 311 -2.38 -13.69 2.33
N GLY A 312 -1.09 -13.39 2.50
CA GLY A 312 -0.54 -12.78 3.71
C GLY A 312 -1.06 -11.38 4.03
N TYR A 313 -1.78 -10.73 3.10
CA TYR A 313 -2.38 -9.40 3.29
C TYR A 313 -3.89 -9.50 3.50
N VAL A 314 -4.33 -9.20 4.72
CA VAL A 314 -5.71 -9.34 5.18
C VAL A 314 -6.40 -7.99 5.23
N TYR A 315 -7.43 -7.82 4.41
CA TYR A 315 -8.39 -6.72 4.55
C TYR A 315 -9.36 -7.08 5.67
N SER A 316 -9.43 -6.25 6.72
CA SER A 316 -10.20 -6.53 7.93
C SER A 316 -11.11 -5.36 8.30
N ASN A 317 -12.28 -5.67 8.84
CA ASN A 317 -13.27 -4.70 9.28
C ASN A 317 -13.75 -5.02 10.69
N ALA A 318 -13.92 -3.99 11.52
CA ALA A 318 -14.56 -4.14 12.82
C ALA A 318 -16.06 -4.32 12.63
N LYS A 319 -16.66 -5.29 13.30
CA LYS A 319 -18.10 -5.55 13.22
C LYS A 319 -18.92 -4.40 13.81
N ALA A 320 -20.17 -4.28 13.37
CA ALA A 320 -21.12 -3.32 13.94
C ALA A 320 -21.26 -3.49 15.46
N GLY A 321 -21.36 -2.36 16.17
CA GLY A 321 -21.23 -2.27 17.62
C GLY A 321 -19.81 -1.95 18.10
N GLY A 322 -18.77 -2.33 17.34
CA GLY A 322 -17.37 -2.14 17.73
C GLY A 322 -16.90 -3.17 18.77
N GLY A 323 -16.09 -2.75 19.72
CA GLY A 323 -15.51 -3.59 20.77
C GLY A 323 -14.04 -3.29 21.06
N ALA A 324 -13.41 -4.10 21.90
CA ALA A 324 -11.97 -4.03 22.12
C ALA A 324 -11.20 -4.55 20.88
N TRP A 325 -10.15 -3.84 20.46
CA TRP A 325 -9.28 -4.28 19.36
C TRP A 325 -8.69 -5.67 19.64
N GLU A 326 -8.34 -5.92 20.89
CA GLU A 326 -7.75 -7.16 21.37
C GLU A 326 -8.71 -8.35 21.41
N ASN A 327 -10.01 -8.16 21.16
CA ASN A 327 -11.00 -9.23 21.16
C ASN A 327 -11.09 -9.88 19.76
N PRO A 328 -10.77 -11.18 19.59
CA PRO A 328 -10.85 -11.85 18.29
C PRO A 328 -12.27 -11.87 17.68
N ALA A 329 -13.30 -11.72 18.50
CA ALA A 329 -14.69 -11.69 18.04
C ALA A 329 -15.09 -10.35 17.38
N THR A 330 -14.35 -9.25 17.63
CA THR A 330 -14.63 -7.92 17.07
C THR A 330 -14.44 -7.87 15.55
N TRP A 331 -13.67 -8.80 14.98
CA TRP A 331 -13.15 -8.70 13.62
C TRP A 331 -13.82 -9.66 12.64
N SER A 332 -13.90 -9.20 11.38
CA SER A 332 -14.25 -9.99 10.22
C SER A 332 -13.33 -9.66 9.05
N GLN A 333 -12.91 -10.67 8.29
CA GLN A 333 -12.16 -10.48 7.05
C GLN A 333 -13.09 -9.97 5.94
N SER A 334 -12.71 -8.89 5.28
CA SER A 334 -13.37 -8.38 4.07
C SER A 334 -12.88 -9.13 2.83
N LEU A 335 -13.67 -9.08 1.76
CA LEU A 335 -13.17 -9.50 0.44
C LEU A 335 -12.03 -8.57 0.01
N ASN A 336 -10.96 -9.16 -0.53
CA ASN A 336 -9.87 -8.39 -1.13
C ASN A 336 -10.43 -7.63 -2.36
N PRO A 337 -10.23 -6.30 -2.47
CA PRO A 337 -10.73 -5.50 -3.59
C PRO A 337 -10.20 -5.94 -4.96
N ASN A 338 -9.12 -6.72 -5.00
CA ASN A 338 -8.48 -7.18 -6.23
C ASN A 338 -9.02 -8.52 -6.75
N TYR A 339 -9.96 -9.18 -6.06
CA TYR A 339 -10.51 -10.47 -6.49
C TYR A 339 -11.79 -10.29 -7.30
N PHE A 340 -11.83 -10.80 -8.53
CA PHE A 340 -12.94 -10.60 -9.46
C PHE A 340 -13.48 -11.89 -10.08
N THR A 341 -14.77 -11.88 -10.40
CA THR A 341 -15.40 -12.80 -11.36
C THR A 341 -15.99 -12.01 -12.53
N THR A 342 -16.34 -12.71 -13.60
CA THR A 342 -17.02 -12.15 -14.78
C THR A 342 -18.53 -12.11 -14.54
N GLY A 343 -19.09 -10.92 -14.45
CA GLY A 343 -20.53 -10.69 -14.37
C GLY A 343 -21.22 -10.60 -15.74
N ALA A 344 -22.48 -10.17 -15.72
CA ALA A 344 -23.28 -9.98 -16.92
C ALA A 344 -22.60 -9.04 -17.92
N GLY A 345 -22.59 -9.41 -19.20
CA GLY A 345 -21.96 -8.63 -20.27
C GLY A 345 -20.42 -8.56 -20.24
N GLY A 346 -19.75 -9.41 -19.44
CA GLY A 346 -18.29 -9.44 -19.36
C GLY A 346 -17.68 -8.44 -18.36
N ALA A 347 -18.50 -7.78 -17.55
CA ALA A 347 -18.04 -6.81 -16.55
C ALA A 347 -17.30 -7.50 -15.38
N LEU A 348 -16.30 -6.82 -14.81
CA LEU A 348 -15.62 -7.28 -13.60
C LEU A 348 -16.52 -7.05 -12.36
N VAL A 349 -16.70 -8.08 -11.54
CA VAL A 349 -17.48 -8.02 -10.29
C VAL A 349 -16.57 -8.45 -9.14
N ASN A 350 -16.33 -7.58 -8.15
CA ASN A 350 -15.53 -7.93 -6.98
C ASN A 350 -16.27 -9.00 -6.15
N SER A 351 -15.81 -10.24 -6.28
CA SER A 351 -16.50 -11.44 -5.82
C SER A 351 -15.58 -12.66 -5.91
N LEU A 352 -16.02 -13.79 -5.35
CA LEU A 352 -15.40 -15.10 -5.53
C LEU A 352 -16.35 -16.02 -6.29
N PRO A 353 -15.85 -17.07 -6.98
CA PRO A 353 -16.69 -18.09 -7.59
C PRO A 353 -17.65 -18.73 -6.57
N THR A 354 -18.87 -19.03 -7.01
CA THR A 354 -19.90 -19.69 -6.18
C THR A 354 -19.85 -21.22 -6.27
N THR A 355 -19.13 -21.75 -7.25
CA THR A 355 -18.75 -23.15 -7.32
C THR A 355 -17.54 -23.40 -6.43
N ASP A 356 -17.54 -24.53 -5.73
CA ASP A 356 -16.34 -25.12 -5.11
C ASP A 356 -15.19 -25.05 -6.13
N PRO A 357 -13.96 -24.60 -5.77
CA PRO A 357 -12.79 -24.79 -6.64
C PRO A 357 -12.82 -26.23 -7.13
N ALA A 358 -12.86 -26.40 -8.45
CA ALA A 358 -12.92 -27.74 -9.01
C ALA A 358 -11.73 -28.52 -8.43
N SER A 359 -11.99 -29.62 -7.73
CA SER A 359 -11.00 -30.70 -7.60
C SER A 359 -10.40 -30.85 -8.99
N THR A 360 -9.09 -30.72 -9.18
CA THR A 360 -8.52 -30.29 -10.49
C THR A 360 -8.50 -31.37 -11.58
N THR A 361 -9.51 -32.24 -11.52
CA THR A 361 -10.01 -33.24 -12.45
C THR A 361 -11.49 -32.95 -12.82
N GLY A 362 -12.05 -31.84 -12.33
CA GLY A 362 -13.45 -31.45 -12.47
C GLY A 362 -13.72 -30.63 -13.75
N PRO A 363 -14.98 -30.53 -14.18
CA PRO A 363 -15.33 -30.07 -15.53
C PRO A 363 -15.12 -28.57 -15.70
N PHE A 364 -13.92 -28.18 -16.15
CA PHE A 364 -13.72 -26.94 -16.89
C PHE A 364 -14.23 -27.11 -18.33
N THR A 365 -14.63 -26.01 -18.97
CA THR A 365 -15.04 -26.02 -20.38
C THR A 365 -13.80 -25.80 -21.26
N ARG A 366 -13.53 -26.69 -22.23
CA ARG A 366 -12.47 -26.44 -23.23
C ARG A 366 -12.82 -25.24 -24.09
N VAL A 367 -11.83 -24.42 -24.40
CA VAL A 367 -11.97 -23.21 -25.25
C VAL A 367 -10.86 -23.20 -26.28
N GLY A 368 -11.16 -22.78 -27.51
CA GLY A 368 -10.22 -22.88 -28.63
C GLY A 368 -10.14 -24.32 -29.18
N GLY A 369 -9.09 -24.61 -29.93
CA GLY A 369 -8.87 -25.93 -30.50
C GLY A 369 -7.39 -26.19 -30.76
N VAL A 370 -7.02 -27.46 -30.80
CA VAL A 370 -5.66 -27.92 -31.09
C VAL A 370 -5.68 -28.53 -32.48
N ARG A 371 -4.84 -28.01 -33.38
CA ARG A 371 -4.74 -28.47 -34.76
C ARG A 371 -3.89 -29.74 -34.84
N PRO A 372 -4.27 -30.74 -35.66
CA PRO A 372 -3.37 -31.82 -36.01
C PRO A 372 -2.09 -31.26 -36.63
N LEU A 373 -0.91 -31.76 -36.22
CA LEU A 373 0.33 -31.43 -36.90
C LEU A 373 0.23 -31.92 -38.36
N PRO A 374 0.60 -31.09 -39.36
CA PRO A 374 0.80 -31.61 -40.70
C PRO A 374 1.89 -32.69 -40.64
N LEU A 375 1.55 -33.90 -41.07
CA LEU A 375 2.44 -35.06 -41.04
C LEU A 375 3.78 -34.73 -41.68
N PHE A 376 4.86 -35.24 -41.06
CA PHE A 376 6.25 -35.02 -41.49
C PHE A 376 6.43 -35.22 -43.00
N PRO A 377 7.34 -34.45 -43.63
CA PRO A 377 7.59 -34.57 -45.07
C PRO A 377 7.99 -35.99 -45.44
N VAL A 378 7.13 -36.67 -46.19
CA VAL A 378 7.56 -37.83 -46.98
C VAL A 378 8.59 -37.36 -48.02
N PRO A 379 9.58 -38.18 -48.42
CA PRO A 379 10.69 -37.77 -49.30
C PRO A 379 10.34 -37.21 -50.70
N ASN A 380 9.06 -37.09 -51.04
CA ASN A 380 8.55 -36.65 -52.34
C ASN A 380 7.82 -35.29 -52.31
N GLY A 381 7.83 -34.56 -51.19
CA GLY A 381 7.41 -33.15 -51.16
C GLY A 381 5.90 -32.88 -51.33
N LEU A 382 5.05 -33.86 -51.02
CA LEU A 382 3.59 -33.70 -51.02
C LEU A 382 3.09 -33.50 -49.58
N TYR A 383 2.39 -32.39 -49.32
CA TYR A 383 1.63 -32.17 -48.09
C TYR A 383 0.17 -32.57 -48.36
N VAL A 384 -0.43 -33.39 -47.50
CA VAL A 384 -1.81 -33.85 -47.64
C VAL A 384 -2.54 -33.58 -46.32
N ASP A 385 -3.68 -32.91 -46.41
CA ASP A 385 -4.62 -32.76 -45.29
C ASP A 385 -5.32 -34.10 -45.01
N LEU A 386 -5.65 -34.40 -43.75
CA LEU A 386 -6.32 -35.65 -43.36
C LEU A 386 -7.75 -35.74 -43.92
N ASP A 387 -8.35 -34.62 -44.31
CA ASP A 387 -9.63 -34.56 -45.04
C ASP A 387 -9.49 -34.85 -46.55
N GLY A 388 -8.29 -35.12 -47.06
CA GLY A 388 -8.05 -35.57 -48.43
C GLY A 388 -8.25 -34.49 -49.52
N ASN A 389 -8.35 -33.22 -49.13
CA ASN A 389 -8.42 -32.09 -50.06
C ASN A 389 -7.02 -31.54 -50.36
N ASP A 390 -6.67 -31.46 -51.65
CA ASP A 390 -5.52 -30.68 -52.12
C ASP A 390 -5.73 -29.19 -51.77
N LEU A 391 -4.91 -28.65 -50.86
CA LEU A 391 -4.77 -27.21 -50.72
C LEU A 391 -4.04 -26.69 -51.97
N GLY A 392 -4.80 -26.23 -52.95
CA GLY A 392 -4.28 -25.65 -54.18
C GLY A 392 -3.45 -24.39 -53.91
N ILE A 393 -2.14 -24.54 -53.76
CA ILE A 393 -1.20 -23.43 -53.61
C ILE A 393 -0.94 -22.80 -54.99
N ASP A 394 -1.10 -21.48 -55.07
CA ASP A 394 -0.78 -20.70 -56.26
C ASP A 394 0.72 -20.83 -56.62
N GLN A 395 0.98 -21.34 -57.82
CA GLN A 395 2.31 -21.57 -58.36
C GLN A 395 3.14 -20.28 -58.48
N ALA A 396 2.50 -19.10 -58.47
CA ALA A 396 3.18 -17.80 -58.44
C ALA A 396 3.95 -17.53 -57.13
N ALA A 397 3.49 -18.07 -55.98
CA ALA A 397 4.16 -17.86 -54.69
C ALA A 397 5.53 -18.54 -54.61
N PHE A 398 5.69 -19.68 -55.32
CA PHE A 398 6.92 -20.47 -55.31
C PHE A 398 8.09 -19.76 -56.01
N LEU A 399 7.81 -18.87 -56.97
CA LEU A 399 8.84 -18.16 -57.75
C LEU A 399 9.50 -17.00 -56.98
N GLN A 400 8.93 -16.53 -55.87
CA GLN A 400 9.53 -15.49 -55.02
C GLN A 400 10.50 -16.05 -53.96
N MET A 401 10.63 -17.37 -53.83
CA MET A 401 11.38 -17.99 -52.72
C MET A 401 12.89 -18.17 -52.94
N GLY A 402 13.41 -17.86 -54.14
CA GLY A 402 14.87 -17.68 -54.35
C GLY A 402 15.78 -18.88 -54.11
N ILE A 403 15.29 -20.12 -54.25
CA ILE A 403 16.10 -21.34 -54.08
C ILE A 403 16.66 -21.81 -55.44
N ASP A 404 17.98 -21.97 -55.52
CA ASP A 404 18.69 -22.36 -56.74
C ASP A 404 18.39 -23.80 -57.20
N ALA A 405 18.15 -23.97 -58.51
CA ALA A 405 17.66 -25.21 -59.13
C ALA A 405 18.77 -26.25 -59.42
N ALA A 406 19.60 -26.59 -58.43
CA ALA A 406 20.86 -27.32 -58.66
C ALA A 406 20.92 -28.81 -58.19
N GLN A 407 19.88 -29.38 -57.58
CA GLN A 407 19.93 -30.75 -57.00
C GLN A 407 18.79 -31.70 -57.41
N GLN A 408 18.34 -31.69 -58.68
CA GLN A 408 17.29 -32.60 -59.15
C GLN A 408 17.76 -33.96 -59.75
N ASN A 409 19.07 -34.22 -59.87
CA ASN A 409 19.57 -35.41 -60.57
C ASN A 409 20.16 -36.49 -59.64
N ASN A 410 19.30 -37.37 -59.09
CA ASN A 410 19.47 -38.84 -59.06
C ASN A 410 18.48 -39.54 -58.09
N VAL A 411 17.30 -39.95 -58.57
CA VAL A 411 16.53 -41.05 -57.96
C VAL A 411 15.86 -41.86 -59.06
N ALA A 412 16.16 -43.15 -59.16
CA ALA A 412 15.46 -44.08 -60.04
C ALA A 412 15.38 -45.48 -59.38
N HIS A 413 14.15 -45.89 -59.03
CA HIS A 413 13.73 -47.20 -58.51
C HIS A 413 14.42 -47.67 -57.20
N GLY A 414 13.75 -48.34 -56.25
CA GLY A 414 12.39 -48.89 -56.24
C GLY A 414 12.43 -50.31 -55.67
N GLY A 415 12.01 -50.51 -54.42
CA GLY A 415 12.02 -51.83 -53.79
C GLY A 415 11.54 -51.82 -52.34
N THR A 416 10.45 -52.54 -52.06
CA THR A 416 9.91 -52.74 -50.72
C THR A 416 10.78 -53.73 -49.92
N GLY A 417 11.39 -53.29 -48.83
CA GLY A 417 12.18 -54.13 -47.94
C GLY A 417 12.24 -53.57 -46.52
N ASN A 418 11.85 -54.37 -45.53
CA ASN A 418 11.88 -54.01 -44.12
C ASN A 418 13.34 -54.01 -43.62
N ILE A 419 13.90 -52.84 -43.29
CA ILE A 419 15.27 -52.69 -42.77
C ILE A 419 15.27 -51.78 -41.54
N VAL A 420 15.74 -52.32 -40.42
CA VAL A 420 16.04 -51.58 -39.19
C VAL A 420 17.46 -50.98 -39.31
N PRO A 421 17.65 -49.66 -39.27
CA PRO A 421 18.98 -49.06 -39.27
C PRO A 421 19.52 -48.96 -37.83
N GLY A 422 20.46 -49.84 -37.48
CA GLY A 422 21.37 -49.60 -36.36
C GLY A 422 22.47 -48.63 -36.80
N TYR A 423 22.70 -47.55 -36.04
CA TYR A 423 23.70 -46.55 -36.41
C TYR A 423 25.09 -46.95 -35.88
N SER A 424 26.00 -47.29 -36.80
CA SER A 424 27.42 -47.45 -36.51
C SER A 424 28.17 -46.17 -36.90
N GLY A 425 28.82 -45.53 -35.93
CA GLY A 425 29.68 -44.37 -36.18
C GLY A 425 31.02 -44.79 -36.85
N PRO A 426 31.54 -44.03 -37.82
CA PRO A 426 32.85 -44.31 -38.40
C PRO A 426 33.95 -43.99 -37.39
N GLY A 427 34.81 -44.97 -37.11
CA GLY A 427 36.02 -44.76 -36.31
C GLY A 427 37.11 -44.04 -37.12
N ASN A 428 37.98 -43.33 -36.42
CA ASN A 428 39.31 -43.00 -36.93
C ASN A 428 40.31 -43.09 -35.77
N GLU A 429 41.30 -43.96 -35.89
CA GLU A 429 42.25 -44.27 -34.81
C GLU A 429 43.50 -43.38 -34.85
N GLY A 430 44.06 -43.12 -33.67
CA GLY A 430 45.50 -43.32 -33.41
C GLY A 430 46.52 -42.37 -34.08
N GLY A 431 47.12 -41.50 -33.26
CA GLY A 431 48.34 -40.77 -33.63
C GLY A 431 49.01 -40.11 -32.42
N GLU A 432 49.78 -40.87 -31.64
CA GLU A 432 50.64 -40.33 -30.58
C GLU A 432 51.89 -39.62 -31.16
N GLY A 433 52.40 -38.59 -30.48
CA GLY A 433 53.65 -37.94 -30.89
C GLY A 433 54.13 -36.75 -30.04
N GLY A 434 54.85 -37.05 -28.95
CA GLY A 434 56.11 -36.40 -28.56
C GLY A 434 56.19 -34.89 -28.21
N GLU A 435 56.54 -34.65 -26.93
CA GLU A 435 57.47 -33.60 -26.41
C GLU A 435 57.31 -32.10 -26.78
N GLY A 436 57.48 -31.21 -25.78
CA GLY A 436 57.65 -29.77 -26.05
C GLY A 436 57.52 -28.82 -24.86
N SER A 437 58.51 -28.82 -23.96
CA SER A 437 58.67 -27.82 -22.90
C SER A 437 58.55 -26.36 -23.38
N GLN A 438 57.79 -25.51 -22.67
CA GLN A 438 58.36 -24.31 -22.03
C GLN A 438 57.41 -23.64 -21.03
N ASN A 439 57.86 -23.57 -19.78
CA ASN A 439 57.48 -22.56 -18.78
C ASN A 439 58.74 -21.71 -18.55
N PRO A 440 58.64 -20.38 -18.39
CA PRO A 440 59.05 -19.86 -17.09
C PRO A 440 58.22 -18.66 -16.59
N GLY A 441 57.66 -18.82 -15.39
CA GLY A 441 58.36 -18.31 -14.20
C GLY A 441 57.91 -16.99 -13.56
N ASN A 442 57.40 -17.13 -12.33
CA ASN A 442 57.59 -16.24 -11.16
C ASN A 442 57.18 -14.75 -11.23
N GLY A 443 56.54 -14.17 -10.21
CA GLY A 443 56.34 -14.61 -8.84
C GLY A 443 56.15 -13.41 -7.89
N GLY A 444 55.53 -13.67 -6.74
CA GLY A 444 55.42 -12.76 -5.59
C GLY A 444 54.21 -11.81 -5.60
N SER A 445 53.39 -11.67 -4.57
CA SER A 445 53.16 -12.37 -3.29
C SER A 445 52.30 -11.43 -2.44
N PHE A 446 51.15 -11.86 -1.95
CA PHE A 446 50.58 -11.35 -0.70
C PHE A 446 49.82 -12.48 -0.01
N GLU A 447 50.14 -12.72 1.25
CA GLU A 447 49.63 -13.87 2.01
C GLU A 447 48.23 -13.58 2.59
N SER A 448 47.42 -14.63 2.75
CA SER A 448 46.38 -14.70 3.80
C SER A 448 46.51 -16.02 4.56
N PRO A 449 46.29 -16.04 5.89
CA PRO A 449 46.46 -17.23 6.69
C PRO A 449 45.19 -18.11 6.74
N ARG A 450 45.40 -19.41 6.48
CA ARG A 450 44.74 -20.61 7.02
C ARG A 450 43.41 -20.41 7.80
N GLY A 451 42.33 -21.13 7.53
CA GLY A 451 42.08 -22.23 6.59
C GLY A 451 41.11 -23.26 7.19
N GLN A 452 40.36 -24.01 6.35
CA GLN A 452 39.66 -25.26 6.69
C GLN A 452 39.57 -26.17 5.45
N ASP A 453 39.30 -27.46 5.67
CA ASP A 453 39.54 -28.53 4.70
C ASP A 453 38.65 -28.49 3.45
N PHE A 454 39.28 -28.72 2.29
CA PHE A 454 38.64 -28.80 0.98
C PHE A 454 38.47 -30.26 0.56
N ILE A 455 37.29 -30.83 0.77
CA ILE A 455 36.93 -32.14 0.21
C ILE A 455 36.39 -31.92 -1.21
N VAL A 456 37.15 -32.38 -2.21
CA VAL A 456 36.71 -32.40 -3.61
C VAL A 456 35.71 -33.55 -3.80
N ALA A 457 34.44 -33.23 -4.01
CA ALA A 457 33.46 -34.15 -4.56
C ALA A 457 33.39 -33.96 -6.08
N THR A 458 33.92 -34.94 -6.83
CA THR A 458 33.91 -34.96 -8.29
C THR A 458 32.51 -35.18 -8.85
N SER A 459 32.13 -34.39 -9.84
CA SER A 459 30.90 -34.61 -10.62
C SER A 459 30.99 -35.91 -11.43
N ALA A 460 29.99 -36.79 -11.24
CA ALA A 460 29.85 -38.03 -12.00
C ALA A 460 28.52 -38.04 -12.76
N SER A 461 28.57 -37.74 -14.05
CA SER A 461 27.48 -38.01 -14.99
C SER A 461 27.44 -39.51 -15.31
N GLY A 462 26.29 -40.17 -15.15
CA GLY A 462 26.14 -41.58 -15.50
C GLY A 462 24.68 -41.95 -15.79
N GLY A 463 24.36 -42.13 -17.07
CA GLY A 463 23.13 -42.81 -17.48
C GLY A 463 23.30 -44.32 -17.45
N GLY A 464 22.23 -45.07 -17.16
CA GLY A 464 22.22 -46.53 -17.16
C GLY A 464 20.80 -47.07 -17.08
N SER A 465 20.42 -47.90 -18.05
CA SER A 465 19.01 -48.29 -18.29
C SER A 465 18.61 -49.59 -17.60
N GLY A 466 17.38 -49.62 -17.09
CA GLY A 466 16.53 -50.81 -17.06
C GLY A 466 16.62 -51.74 -15.83
N LEU A 467 15.46 -52.04 -15.24
CA LEU A 467 14.94 -53.39 -15.00
C LEU A 467 13.46 -53.27 -14.59
N GLY A 468 12.59 -54.08 -15.18
CA GLY A 468 11.13 -54.00 -14.97
C GLY A 468 10.63 -54.83 -13.79
N GLY A 469 9.51 -54.41 -13.20
CA GLY A 469 8.84 -55.13 -12.11
C GLY A 469 7.43 -54.59 -11.86
N SER A 470 6.44 -55.16 -12.55
CA SER A 470 5.02 -54.77 -12.41
C SER A 470 4.43 -55.25 -11.08
N GLY A 471 3.82 -54.34 -10.33
CA GLY A 471 2.94 -54.66 -9.20
C GLY A 471 1.83 -53.60 -9.08
N PRO A 472 0.54 -53.97 -9.05
CA PRO A 472 -0.54 -52.99 -8.93
C PRO A 472 -0.62 -52.50 -7.48
N VAL A 473 -0.34 -51.22 -7.25
CA VAL A 473 -0.64 -50.58 -5.96
C VAL A 473 -2.16 -50.31 -5.93
N PRO A 474 -2.92 -50.79 -4.92
CA PRO A 474 -4.37 -50.68 -4.95
C PRO A 474 -4.86 -49.23 -4.90
N ALA A 475 -5.94 -48.94 -5.63
CA ALA A 475 -6.69 -47.71 -5.44
C ALA A 475 -7.28 -47.67 -4.02
N VAL A 476 -6.71 -46.82 -3.15
CA VAL A 476 -7.32 -46.50 -1.85
C VAL A 476 -8.43 -45.49 -2.14
N GLY A 477 -9.66 -46.00 -2.23
CA GLY A 477 -10.84 -45.16 -2.38
C GLY A 477 -11.14 -44.35 -1.13
N GLY A 478 -11.57 -43.11 -1.33
CA GLY A 478 -12.46 -42.37 -0.42
C GLY A 478 -12.01 -42.19 1.02
N VAL A 479 -11.18 -41.16 1.27
CA VAL A 479 -11.18 -40.43 2.54
C VAL A 479 -11.28 -38.94 2.26
N GLY A 480 -12.42 -38.35 2.63
CA GLY A 480 -12.52 -36.90 2.79
C GLY A 480 -11.87 -36.45 4.11
N SER A 481 -11.85 -35.13 4.30
CA SER A 481 -11.36 -34.42 5.49
C SER A 481 -9.86 -34.59 5.84
N GLY A 482 -9.08 -33.59 5.43
CA GLY A 482 -8.04 -32.99 6.26
C GLY A 482 -6.65 -33.63 6.25
N PHE A 483 -5.70 -32.96 5.60
CA PHE A 483 -4.43 -32.58 6.24
C PHE A 483 -3.94 -31.26 5.63
N TRP A 484 -4.24 -30.16 6.32
CA TRP A 484 -3.65 -28.85 6.07
C TRP A 484 -2.51 -28.62 7.07
N PRO A 485 -1.26 -28.39 6.66
CA PRO A 485 -0.29 -27.69 7.50
C PRO A 485 -0.59 -26.18 7.44
N VAL A 486 -1.78 -25.79 7.90
CA VAL A 486 -2.11 -24.38 8.14
C VAL A 486 -1.65 -24.03 9.55
N GLY A 487 -0.78 -23.02 9.64
CA GLY A 487 -0.47 -22.35 10.90
C GLY A 487 -1.76 -21.89 11.58
N THR A 488 -2.08 -22.55 12.70
CA THR A 488 -3.25 -22.41 13.59
C THR A 488 -4.26 -21.29 13.26
N THR A 489 -5.49 -21.71 12.92
CA THR A 489 -6.69 -20.94 12.50
C THR A 489 -6.59 -20.29 11.11
N PRO A 490 -7.07 -20.97 10.04
CA PRO A 490 -7.13 -20.37 8.72
C PRO A 490 -8.13 -19.20 8.70
N LEU A 491 -7.61 -18.03 8.37
CA LEU A 491 -8.36 -17.00 7.66
C LEU A 491 -8.65 -17.51 6.24
N SER A 492 -9.65 -18.39 6.11
CA SER A 492 -10.00 -19.08 4.87
C SER A 492 -10.72 -18.19 3.84
N GLY A 493 -10.57 -16.87 3.94
CA GLY A 493 -11.19 -15.90 3.05
C GLY A 493 -12.25 -15.00 3.69
N PRO A 494 -13.09 -14.33 2.88
CA PRO A 494 -14.06 -13.35 3.33
C PRO A 494 -15.01 -13.91 4.41
N ASN A 495 -15.38 -13.07 5.37
CA ASN A 495 -16.18 -13.39 6.55
C ASN A 495 -15.49 -14.30 7.59
N SER A 496 -14.22 -14.66 7.43
CA SER A 496 -13.43 -15.27 8.52
C SER A 496 -13.44 -14.39 9.77
N THR A 497 -13.44 -15.00 10.96
CA THR A 497 -13.51 -14.33 12.27
C THR A 497 -12.55 -15.01 13.27
N ASN A 498 -12.54 -14.56 14.53
CA ASN A 498 -11.67 -15.08 15.60
C ASN A 498 -10.17 -14.82 15.37
N PHE A 499 -9.86 -13.63 14.88
CA PHE A 499 -8.48 -13.12 14.73
C PHE A 499 -8.38 -11.70 15.27
N VAL A 500 -7.17 -11.23 15.56
CA VAL A 500 -6.88 -9.84 15.94
C VAL A 500 -5.91 -9.27 14.91
N PRO A 501 -6.22 -8.13 14.26
CA PRO A 501 -5.29 -7.43 13.38
C PRO A 501 -4.04 -6.99 14.15
N ASP A 502 -2.94 -7.66 13.88
CA ASP A 502 -1.59 -7.33 14.36
C ASP A 502 -0.56 -7.97 13.41
N ASN A 503 0.28 -7.15 12.79
CA ASN A 503 1.24 -7.57 11.79
C ASN A 503 2.25 -8.55 12.36
N THR A 504 2.46 -9.68 11.68
CA THR A 504 3.47 -10.68 12.00
C THR A 504 4.18 -11.14 10.73
N ASN A 505 5.51 -11.27 10.81
CA ASN A 505 6.32 -11.93 9.78
C ASN A 505 6.11 -13.45 9.76
N GLY A 506 5.29 -13.99 10.67
CA GLY A 506 5.09 -15.42 10.84
C GLY A 506 6.12 -16.05 11.77
N VAL A 507 6.06 -17.37 11.89
CA VAL A 507 7.02 -18.23 12.60
C VAL A 507 7.22 -19.47 11.74
N ILE A 508 8.48 -19.83 11.52
CA ILE A 508 8.90 -21.00 10.72
C ILE A 508 8.33 -22.28 11.34
N GLY A 509 7.63 -23.09 10.54
CA GLY A 509 6.88 -24.26 11.04
C GLY A 509 5.69 -23.93 11.96
N GLY A 510 5.29 -22.66 12.06
CA GLY A 510 4.26 -22.14 12.95
C GLY A 510 3.17 -21.34 12.21
N ALA A 511 2.83 -20.16 12.72
CA ALA A 511 1.85 -19.27 12.07
C ALA A 511 2.45 -18.61 10.82
N ALA A 512 1.74 -18.63 9.69
CA ALA A 512 2.17 -17.95 8.46
C ALA A 512 2.25 -16.43 8.64
N ALA A 513 2.99 -15.75 7.77
CA ALA A 513 3.07 -14.28 7.77
C ALA A 513 1.69 -13.66 7.51
N ARG A 514 1.30 -12.67 8.31
CA ARG A 514 -0.01 -12.00 8.23
C ARG A 514 0.12 -10.52 8.55
N PHE A 515 -0.35 -9.70 7.62
CA PHE A 515 -0.31 -8.24 7.66
C PHE A 515 -1.69 -7.68 7.35
N TYR A 516 -2.04 -6.56 7.95
CA TYR A 516 -3.43 -6.10 7.99
C TYR A 516 -3.61 -4.70 7.39
N GLN A 517 -4.64 -4.57 6.55
CA GLN A 517 -5.39 -3.32 6.43
C GLN A 517 -6.60 -3.40 7.36
N VAL A 518 -6.80 -2.38 8.18
CA VAL A 518 -7.97 -2.23 9.04
C VAL A 518 -8.83 -1.08 8.53
N ASP A 519 -10.02 -1.42 8.07
CA ASP A 519 -11.04 -0.49 7.63
C ASP A 519 -12.14 -0.43 8.68
N HIS A 520 -12.30 0.69 9.38
CA HIS A 520 -13.38 0.89 10.34
C HIS A 520 -14.50 1.72 9.70
N GLY A 521 -15.48 1.02 9.12
CA GLY A 521 -16.64 1.62 8.45
C GLY A 521 -17.97 1.43 9.18
N ASN A 522 -18.08 0.43 10.04
CA ASN A 522 -19.32 0.10 10.73
C ASN A 522 -19.55 1.01 11.94
N ALA A 523 -20.83 1.25 12.27
CA ALA A 523 -21.20 2.04 13.44
C ALA A 523 -20.75 1.34 14.74
N GLY A 524 -20.12 2.09 15.65
CA GLY A 524 -19.63 1.56 16.93
C GLY A 524 -18.26 2.11 17.35
N VAL A 525 -17.90 1.86 18.60
CA VAL A 525 -16.61 2.29 19.19
C VAL A 525 -15.65 1.11 19.20
N LEU A 526 -14.56 1.25 18.45
CA LEU A 526 -13.41 0.35 18.47
C LEU A 526 -12.38 0.90 19.46
N THR A 527 -12.05 0.15 20.50
CA THR A 527 -11.18 0.61 21.59
C THR A 527 -9.87 -0.17 21.60
N LEU A 528 -8.74 0.51 21.44
CA LEU A 528 -7.40 -0.05 21.52
C LEU A 528 -6.77 0.25 22.89
N SER A 529 -6.29 -0.79 23.58
CA SER A 529 -5.68 -0.71 24.92
C SER A 529 -4.27 -1.33 24.99
N SER A 530 -3.69 -1.67 23.85
CA SER A 530 -2.36 -2.30 23.72
C SER A 530 -1.54 -1.62 22.62
N THR A 531 -0.30 -2.06 22.42
CA THR A 531 0.48 -1.74 21.21
C THR A 531 0.13 -2.73 20.12
N ARG A 532 -0.29 -2.24 18.95
CA ARG A 532 -0.61 -3.04 17.76
C ARG A 532 0.00 -2.43 16.52
N SER A 533 0.33 -3.26 15.55
CA SER A 533 0.90 -2.83 14.28
C SER A 533 0.04 -3.32 13.12
N VAL A 534 -0.28 -2.42 12.20
CA VAL A 534 -0.98 -2.72 10.94
C VAL A 534 -0.21 -2.08 9.80
N ASP A 535 -0.47 -2.47 8.56
CA ASP A 535 0.08 -1.73 7.44
C ASP A 535 -0.68 -0.44 7.19
N ARG A 536 -2.02 -0.49 7.24
CA ARG A 536 -2.86 0.70 7.02
C ARG A 536 -4.10 0.68 7.90
N PHE A 537 -4.43 1.83 8.47
CA PHE A 537 -5.71 2.07 9.12
C PHE A 537 -6.54 3.10 8.33
N ARG A 538 -7.83 2.83 8.13
CA ARG A 538 -8.77 3.77 7.51
C ARG A 538 -10.05 3.90 8.35
N LEU A 539 -10.43 5.12 8.73
CA LEU A 539 -11.69 5.43 9.40
C LEU A 539 -12.69 6.02 8.40
N LEU A 540 -13.77 5.28 8.13
CA LEU A 540 -14.62 5.47 6.96
C LEU A 540 -16.09 5.79 7.29
N GLY A 541 -16.59 5.32 8.44
CA GLY A 541 -18.01 5.41 8.79
C GLY A 541 -18.36 6.67 9.60
N ALA A 542 -19.43 7.38 9.25
CA ALA A 542 -19.87 8.58 9.97
C ALA A 542 -20.16 8.32 11.46
N SER A 543 -20.70 7.13 11.79
CA SER A 543 -20.98 6.70 13.18
C SER A 543 -19.91 5.73 13.73
N SER A 544 -18.73 5.68 13.11
CA SER A 544 -17.60 4.85 13.55
C SER A 544 -16.63 5.67 14.40
N THR A 545 -16.17 5.09 15.51
CA THR A 545 -15.18 5.72 16.38
C THR A 545 -14.00 4.77 16.60
N LEU A 546 -12.77 5.26 16.45
CA LEU A 546 -11.57 4.60 17.02
C LEU A 546 -11.16 5.37 18.27
N GLN A 547 -11.04 4.69 19.40
CA GLN A 547 -10.49 5.20 20.64
C GLN A 547 -9.17 4.49 20.97
N ILE A 548 -8.06 5.23 20.98
CA ILE A 548 -6.76 4.75 21.48
C ILE A 548 -6.62 5.22 22.91
N ASN A 549 -6.59 4.30 23.87
CA ASN A 549 -6.49 4.60 25.29
C ASN A 549 -5.09 5.11 25.68
N GLY A 550 -4.99 5.75 26.85
CA GLY A 550 -3.70 6.14 27.43
C GLY A 550 -2.76 4.95 27.60
N GLY A 551 -1.51 5.09 27.15
CA GLY A 551 -0.52 4.01 27.13
C GLY A 551 -0.65 3.00 25.98
N ALA A 552 -1.73 3.05 25.18
CA ALA A 552 -1.89 2.23 23.98
C ALA A 552 -1.23 2.89 22.75
N GLN A 553 -0.91 2.09 21.73
CA GLN A 553 -0.26 2.58 20.51
C GLN A 553 -0.72 1.82 19.26
N LEU A 554 -1.18 2.55 18.25
CA LEU A 554 -1.41 2.00 16.91
C LEU A 554 -0.25 2.41 16.00
N ASN A 555 0.49 1.44 15.45
CA ASN A 555 1.48 1.65 14.39
C ASN A 555 0.84 1.34 13.03
N SER A 556 0.96 2.24 12.07
CA SER A 556 0.59 2.05 10.66
C SER A 556 1.83 2.20 9.78
N MET A 557 2.26 1.11 9.12
CA MET A 557 3.46 1.12 8.28
C MET A 557 3.32 2.01 7.03
N MET A 558 2.08 2.28 6.59
CA MET A 558 1.70 3.18 5.50
C MET A 558 0.96 4.42 6.01
N THR A 559 0.61 5.32 5.08
CA THR A 559 -0.27 6.47 5.34
C THR A 559 -1.68 5.98 5.67
N SER A 560 -2.22 6.46 6.78
CA SER A 560 -3.61 6.22 7.21
C SER A 560 -4.54 7.35 6.75
N SER A 561 -5.84 7.08 6.72
CA SER A 561 -6.84 8.04 6.27
C SER A 561 -8.09 8.08 7.14
N GLN A 562 -8.68 9.27 7.30
CA GLN A 562 -10.00 9.45 7.90
C GLN A 562 -10.89 10.27 6.96
N SER A 563 -11.99 9.68 6.49
CA SER A 563 -13.00 10.37 5.68
C SER A 563 -14.26 10.73 6.45
N ALA A 564 -14.51 10.07 7.58
CA ALA A 564 -15.65 10.33 8.46
C ALA A 564 -15.36 9.83 9.89
N GLY A 565 -16.37 9.85 10.75
CA GLY A 565 -16.28 9.27 12.11
C GLY A 565 -15.42 10.09 13.07
N THR A 566 -15.11 9.50 14.23
CA THR A 566 -14.32 10.16 15.29
C THR A 566 -13.07 9.36 15.63
N LEU A 567 -11.91 10.01 15.57
CA LEU A 567 -10.65 9.46 16.08
C LEU A 567 -10.33 10.11 17.43
N ILE A 568 -10.43 9.34 18.51
CA ILE A 568 -10.08 9.75 19.88
C ILE A 568 -8.71 9.16 20.22
N ASN A 569 -7.64 9.95 20.12
CA ASN A 569 -6.29 9.53 20.42
C ASN A 569 -5.85 10.04 21.79
N ASN A 570 -5.87 9.17 22.81
CA ASN A 570 -5.32 9.44 24.14
C ASN A 570 -3.99 8.70 24.41
N GLY A 571 -3.54 7.88 23.46
CA GLY A 571 -2.26 7.18 23.49
C GLY A 571 -1.33 7.71 22.40
N THR A 572 -0.79 6.81 21.57
CA THR A 572 -0.01 7.17 20.38
C THR A 572 -0.62 6.59 19.10
N PHE A 573 -0.90 7.45 18.12
CA PHE A 573 -1.14 7.05 16.74
C PHE A 573 0.13 7.31 15.95
N ARG A 574 0.84 6.26 15.52
CA ARG A 574 2.10 6.37 14.76
C ARG A 574 1.89 5.90 13.32
N ALA A 575 2.20 6.73 12.34
CA ALA A 575 2.05 6.39 10.93
C ALA A 575 3.07 7.14 10.06
N ARG A 576 3.21 6.74 8.78
CA ARG A 576 3.92 7.58 7.79
C ARG A 576 3.21 8.91 7.55
N GLY A 577 1.89 8.92 7.69
CA GLY A 577 1.08 10.12 7.68
C GLY A 577 -0.37 9.81 8.02
N LEU A 578 -1.14 10.86 8.28
CA LEU A 578 -2.59 10.80 8.46
C LEU A 578 -3.25 11.88 7.61
N THR A 579 -4.08 11.48 6.66
CA THR A 579 -4.90 12.39 5.85
C THR A 579 -6.33 12.37 6.36
N VAL A 580 -6.80 13.51 6.86
CA VAL A 580 -8.17 13.73 7.33
C VAL A 580 -8.90 14.56 6.28
N THR A 581 -9.98 14.01 5.72
CA THR A 581 -10.85 14.69 4.74
C THR A 581 -12.28 14.90 5.26
N GLY A 582 -12.60 14.35 6.43
CA GLY A 582 -13.90 14.51 7.10
C GLY A 582 -13.89 13.85 8.47
N GLY A 583 -14.96 14.04 9.25
CA GLY A 583 -15.05 13.58 10.63
C GLY A 583 -14.33 14.48 11.63
N ARG A 584 -14.08 13.95 12.84
CA ARG A 584 -13.42 14.66 13.96
C ARG A 584 -12.19 13.89 14.45
N VAL A 585 -11.13 14.62 14.78
CA VAL A 585 -9.95 14.12 15.51
C VAL A 585 -9.88 14.85 16.85
N GLN A 586 -9.70 14.09 17.94
CA GLN A 586 -9.58 14.63 19.30
C GLN A 586 -8.70 13.76 20.20
N GLY A 587 -8.48 14.19 21.44
CA GLY A 587 -7.75 13.46 22.47
C GLY A 587 -6.36 14.05 22.82
N ASN A 588 -5.89 13.73 24.02
CA ASN A 588 -4.66 14.28 24.64
C ASN A 588 -3.37 13.59 24.15
N GLY A 589 -3.48 12.70 23.17
CA GLY A 589 -2.40 11.81 22.72
C GLY A 589 -1.40 12.44 21.77
N THR A 590 -0.53 11.58 21.25
CA THR A 590 0.49 11.94 20.25
C THR A 590 0.15 11.36 18.89
N PHE A 591 0.16 12.19 17.86
CA PHE A 591 0.18 11.82 16.45
C PHE A 591 1.63 11.81 15.98
N ASN A 592 2.24 10.63 16.00
CA ASN A 592 3.62 10.45 15.59
C ASN A 592 3.69 10.16 14.08
N MET A 593 3.82 11.22 13.30
CA MET A 593 3.98 11.19 11.85
C MET A 593 5.47 11.16 11.46
N SER A 594 6.28 10.41 12.21
CA SER A 594 7.61 9.97 11.77
C SER A 594 7.49 8.64 11.05
N SER A 595 8.18 8.51 9.91
CA SER A 595 8.16 7.26 9.16
C SER A 595 8.71 6.12 10.03
N LEU A 596 7.94 5.04 10.16
CA LEU A 596 8.39 3.79 10.79
C LEU A 596 9.55 3.13 10.01
N ILE A 597 9.69 3.48 8.74
CA ILE A 597 10.76 3.04 7.83
C ILE A 597 11.59 4.28 7.48
N THR A 598 12.87 4.32 7.89
CA THR A 598 13.74 5.52 7.82
C THR A 598 14.05 6.03 6.40
N GLN A 599 13.56 5.35 5.37
CA GLN A 599 13.92 5.56 3.95
C GLN A 599 12.94 6.45 3.16
N PHE A 600 11.86 6.97 3.77
CA PHE A 600 10.84 7.78 3.08
C PHE A 600 10.84 9.26 3.50
N ALA A 601 10.72 10.16 2.52
CA ALA A 601 10.99 11.60 2.69
C ALA A 601 9.77 12.51 2.97
N SER A 602 8.54 12.04 2.81
CA SER A 602 7.31 12.85 3.00
C SER A 602 6.44 12.28 4.10
N THR A 603 6.35 12.98 5.24
CA THR A 603 5.51 12.59 6.39
C THR A 603 4.76 13.79 6.98
N GLY A 604 3.59 13.55 7.57
CA GLY A 604 2.82 14.58 8.26
C GLY A 604 1.36 14.26 8.57
N PHE A 605 0.74 15.16 9.31
CA PHE A 605 -0.70 15.23 9.57
C PHE A 605 -1.33 16.25 8.61
N ALA A 606 -2.25 15.82 7.76
CA ALA A 606 -2.91 16.67 6.76
C ALA A 606 -4.42 16.76 7.04
N LEU A 607 -4.89 17.91 7.52
CA LEU A 607 -6.29 18.25 7.72
C LEU A 607 -6.84 18.95 6.48
N ASN A 608 -7.21 18.15 5.47
CA ASN A 608 -7.77 18.63 4.20
C ASN A 608 -9.31 18.74 4.22
N GLY A 609 -9.94 18.23 5.27
CA GLY A 609 -11.36 18.36 5.58
C GLY A 609 -11.66 17.82 6.98
N GLY A 610 -12.83 18.13 7.53
CA GLY A 610 -13.19 17.75 8.91
C GLY A 610 -12.55 18.65 9.97
N THR A 611 -12.62 18.21 11.23
CA THR A 611 -12.23 19.00 12.41
C THR A 611 -11.12 18.33 13.21
N LEU A 612 -10.07 19.07 13.55
CA LEU A 612 -9.16 18.76 14.66
C LEU A 612 -9.59 19.59 15.87
N ALA A 613 -9.86 18.94 17.00
CA ALA A 613 -10.21 19.57 18.27
C ALA A 613 -9.29 19.02 19.36
N PRO A 614 -8.29 19.77 19.85
CA PRO A 614 -7.24 19.19 20.66
C PRO A 614 -7.70 18.70 22.03
N GLY A 615 -7.24 17.52 22.42
CA GLY A 615 -7.39 17.06 23.80
C GLY A 615 -8.73 16.44 24.17
N ASN A 616 -8.98 16.37 25.48
CA ASN A 616 -10.31 16.12 26.06
C ASN A 616 -10.74 17.34 26.90
N SER A 617 -10.57 18.54 26.33
CA SER A 617 -11.19 19.80 26.75
C SER A 617 -11.02 20.20 28.23
N ILE A 618 -10.14 21.12 28.60
CA ILE A 618 -9.06 21.73 27.83
C ILE A 618 -7.90 20.74 27.69
N GLY A 619 -7.23 20.67 26.53
CA GLY A 619 -6.11 19.76 26.35
C GLY A 619 -5.11 20.09 25.24
N ILE A 620 -4.18 19.16 25.05
CA ILE A 620 -3.04 19.31 24.14
C ILE A 620 -3.00 18.13 23.19
N THR A 621 -2.94 18.41 21.88
CA THR A 621 -2.61 17.40 20.87
C THR A 621 -1.19 17.61 20.37
N ASN A 622 -0.37 16.56 20.47
CA ASN A 622 1.03 16.58 20.05
C ASN A 622 1.18 15.97 18.65
N ILE A 623 1.88 16.66 17.74
CA ILE A 623 2.16 16.19 16.38
C ILE A 623 3.68 16.12 16.20
N VAL A 624 4.21 14.90 16.08
CA VAL A 624 5.61 14.68 15.71
C VAL A 624 5.70 14.57 14.20
N GLY A 625 6.37 15.51 13.55
CA GLY A 625 6.34 15.70 12.09
C GLY A 625 5.64 17.00 11.69
N ASN A 626 5.32 17.14 10.40
CA ASN A 626 4.68 18.35 9.87
C ASN A 626 3.15 18.34 10.05
N TYR A 627 2.56 19.53 10.16
CA TYR A 627 1.11 19.75 10.15
C TYR A 627 0.72 20.63 8.95
N VAL A 628 -0.29 20.21 8.20
CA VAL A 628 -0.87 20.98 7.10
C VAL A 628 -2.37 21.04 7.29
N GLN A 629 -2.93 22.23 7.36
CA GLN A 629 -4.38 22.46 7.29
C GLN A 629 -4.71 23.06 5.93
N GLY A 630 -5.50 22.31 5.14
CA GLY A 630 -6.03 22.77 3.86
C GLY A 630 -7.26 23.68 4.03
N ALA A 631 -7.74 24.25 2.92
CA ALA A 631 -8.87 25.20 2.95
C ALA A 631 -10.20 24.62 3.48
N GLY A 632 -10.39 23.30 3.42
CA GLY A 632 -11.57 22.61 3.97
C GLY A 632 -11.44 22.17 5.44
N GLY A 633 -10.27 22.32 6.06
CA GLY A 633 -10.03 21.91 7.44
C GLY A 633 -10.45 22.96 8.47
N THR A 634 -10.92 22.47 9.63
CA THR A 634 -11.25 23.30 10.80
C THR A 634 -10.41 22.90 12.01
N LEU A 635 -9.70 23.85 12.60
CA LEU A 635 -9.13 23.72 13.94
C LEU A 635 -10.11 24.31 14.95
N GLU A 636 -10.62 23.49 15.86
CA GLU A 636 -11.49 23.91 16.95
C GLU A 636 -10.64 24.07 18.21
N ILE A 637 -10.73 25.24 18.88
CA ILE A 637 -9.97 25.58 20.08
C ILE A 637 -10.95 26.03 21.15
N GLU A 638 -11.02 25.27 22.23
CA GLU A 638 -11.74 25.69 23.42
C GLU A 638 -10.88 26.64 24.26
N VAL A 639 -11.53 27.63 24.88
CA VAL A 639 -10.92 28.65 25.74
C VAL A 639 -11.67 28.77 27.06
N THR A 640 -10.94 28.93 28.15
CA THR A 640 -11.47 29.13 29.50
C THR A 640 -10.78 30.33 30.16
N ASN A 641 -11.23 30.70 31.36
CA ASN A 641 -10.54 31.71 32.16
C ASN A 641 -9.14 31.22 32.61
N GLY A 642 -8.12 31.50 31.78
CA GLY A 642 -6.71 31.23 32.06
C GLY A 642 -6.05 30.13 31.22
N SER A 643 -6.79 29.37 30.40
CA SER A 643 -6.23 28.31 29.54
C SER A 643 -6.94 28.22 28.18
N SER A 644 -6.28 27.61 27.20
CA SER A 644 -6.88 27.19 25.93
C SER A 644 -6.39 25.81 25.52
N ASP A 645 -7.06 25.18 24.57
CA ASP A 645 -6.50 24.04 23.84
C ASP A 645 -5.23 24.42 23.10
N GLN A 646 -4.37 23.43 22.85
CA GLN A 646 -3.10 23.62 22.14
C GLN A 646 -2.79 22.50 21.14
N VAL A 647 -2.26 22.89 19.98
CA VAL A 647 -1.59 21.99 19.03
C VAL A 647 -0.08 22.25 19.07
N ILE A 648 0.69 21.26 19.48
CA ILE A 648 2.16 21.34 19.59
C ILE A 648 2.79 20.48 18.49
N ILE A 649 3.56 21.11 17.60
CA ILE A 649 4.07 20.50 16.37
C ILE A 649 5.60 20.57 16.36
N THR A 650 6.27 19.43 16.15
CA THR A 650 7.75 19.39 16.09
C THR A 650 8.32 19.81 14.73
N GLY A 651 7.58 19.57 13.66
CA GLY A 651 7.92 20.00 12.30
C GLY A 651 7.37 21.38 11.96
N THR A 652 7.08 21.60 10.67
CA THR A 652 6.45 22.84 10.18
C THR A 652 4.93 22.81 10.34
N ALA A 653 4.32 23.99 10.39
CA ALA A 653 2.87 24.18 10.23
C ALA A 653 2.58 24.98 8.96
N THR A 654 1.63 24.52 8.15
CA THR A 654 1.06 25.28 7.02
C THR A 654 -0.43 25.46 7.26
N LEU A 655 -0.90 26.70 7.40
CA LEU A 655 -2.26 27.02 7.80
C LEU A 655 -3.08 27.64 6.66
N ALA A 656 -4.30 27.12 6.50
CA ALA A 656 -5.39 27.67 5.69
C ALA A 656 -6.73 27.27 6.33
N GLY A 657 -7.86 27.55 5.67
CA GLY A 657 -9.18 27.12 6.15
C GLY A 657 -9.61 27.85 7.42
N THR A 658 -10.22 27.13 8.36
CA THR A 658 -10.94 27.72 9.49
C THR A 658 -10.25 27.46 10.83
N VAL A 659 -10.25 28.46 11.72
CA VAL A 659 -10.13 28.25 13.16
C VAL A 659 -11.45 28.64 13.83
N SER A 660 -11.90 27.88 14.82
CA SER A 660 -13.14 28.11 15.58
C SER A 660 -12.81 28.21 17.05
N PHE A 661 -13.28 29.25 17.72
CA PHE A 661 -13.13 29.43 19.17
C PHE A 661 -14.45 29.20 19.89
N ALA A 662 -14.43 28.44 20.98
CA ALA A 662 -15.59 28.15 21.81
C ALA A 662 -15.25 28.26 23.31
N PRO A 663 -16.18 28.70 24.18
CA PRO A 663 -15.95 28.73 25.62
C PRO A 663 -16.05 27.32 26.22
N PHE A 664 -15.16 27.01 27.16
CA PHE A 664 -15.24 25.80 27.98
C PHE A 664 -15.14 26.15 29.46
N GLY A 665 -16.05 25.62 30.28
CA GLY A 665 -16.10 25.90 31.71
C GLY A 665 -16.37 27.38 32.00
N ALA A 666 -15.48 28.03 32.77
CA ALA A 666 -15.58 29.47 33.04
C ALA A 666 -15.14 30.27 31.80
N ASN A 667 -15.97 31.21 31.36
CA ASN A 667 -15.70 32.02 30.17
C ASN A 667 -14.35 32.77 30.29
N PRO A 668 -13.62 32.95 29.18
CA PRO A 668 -12.42 33.77 29.16
C PRO A 668 -12.73 35.24 29.48
N LEU A 669 -11.69 36.02 29.81
CA LEU A 669 -11.79 37.44 30.09
C LEU A 669 -11.09 38.28 29.02
N LYS A 670 -11.63 39.49 28.75
CA LYS A 670 -10.99 40.48 27.89
C LYS A 670 -9.52 40.71 28.31
N GLY A 671 -8.63 40.74 27.32
CA GLY A 671 -7.19 40.93 27.50
C GLY A 671 -6.40 39.64 27.71
N GLN A 672 -7.06 38.52 28.02
CA GLN A 672 -6.37 37.22 28.08
C GLN A 672 -5.85 36.82 26.71
N SER A 673 -4.65 36.22 26.66
CA SER A 673 -4.01 35.79 25.43
C SER A 673 -3.44 34.39 25.59
N PHE A 674 -3.73 33.50 24.64
CA PHE A 674 -3.34 32.09 24.68
C PHE A 674 -2.65 31.67 23.39
N THR A 675 -1.50 31.01 23.51
CA THR A 675 -0.87 30.33 22.36
C THR A 675 -1.58 28.99 22.16
N PHE A 676 -2.35 28.88 21.09
CA PHE A 676 -3.13 27.68 20.76
C PHE A 676 -2.48 26.81 19.69
N LEU A 677 -1.45 27.32 19.00
CA LEU A 677 -0.63 26.54 18.07
C LEU A 677 0.83 26.95 18.18
N ASN A 678 1.73 25.97 18.25
CA ASN A 678 3.18 26.17 18.24
C ASN A 678 3.85 25.13 17.34
N ALA A 679 4.62 25.58 16.34
CA ALA A 679 5.36 24.75 15.40
C ALA A 679 6.86 25.04 15.46
N ALA A 680 7.64 24.09 15.98
CA ALA A 680 9.07 24.26 16.20
C ALA A 680 9.87 24.43 14.90
N GLY A 681 9.46 23.76 13.81
CA GLY A 681 10.02 23.94 12.47
C GLY A 681 9.57 25.22 11.74
N GLY A 682 8.67 26.01 12.33
CA GLY A 682 8.13 27.25 11.77
C GLY A 682 6.71 27.12 11.20
N ARG A 683 6.01 28.26 11.10
CA ARG A 683 4.63 28.39 10.64
C ARG A 683 4.58 29.25 9.36
N SER A 684 3.86 28.75 8.35
CA SER A 684 3.47 29.48 7.15
C SER A 684 1.94 29.49 6.97
N GLY A 685 1.42 30.43 6.19
CA GLY A 685 -0.03 30.60 5.97
C GLY A 685 -0.81 31.06 7.21
N THR A 686 -2.06 31.46 7.04
CA THR A 686 -2.96 31.89 8.12
C THR A 686 -4.33 31.26 7.93
N PHE A 687 -5.12 31.13 8.99
CA PHE A 687 -6.53 30.79 8.84
C PHE A 687 -7.23 31.86 7.99
N GLY A 688 -8.02 31.43 7.01
CA GLY A 688 -8.82 32.32 6.16
C GLY A 688 -10.15 32.71 6.80
N THR A 689 -10.66 31.87 7.71
CA THR A 689 -11.88 32.09 8.48
C THR A 689 -11.59 31.95 9.97
N ILE A 690 -12.11 32.88 10.77
CA ILE A 690 -12.16 32.77 12.23
C ILE A 690 -13.65 32.69 12.58
N ILE A 691 -14.07 31.58 13.20
CA ILE A 691 -15.42 31.42 13.76
C ILE A 691 -15.36 31.80 15.24
N ASP A 692 -16.29 32.67 15.63
CA ASP A 692 -16.49 33.13 16.99
C ASP A 692 -17.76 32.49 17.56
N ASN A 693 -17.60 31.66 18.59
CA ASN A 693 -18.70 31.16 19.42
C ASN A 693 -18.54 31.60 20.89
N LEU A 694 -17.74 32.64 21.15
CA LEU A 694 -17.57 33.19 22.49
C LEU A 694 -18.85 33.90 22.98
N PRO A 695 -19.05 34.01 24.30
CA PRO A 695 -20.29 34.54 24.84
C PRO A 695 -20.30 36.07 24.90
N GLY A 696 -21.47 36.64 24.63
CA GLY A 696 -21.78 38.06 24.86
C GLY A 696 -21.08 39.01 23.91
N LEU A 697 -20.20 39.86 24.47
CA LEU A 697 -19.39 40.82 23.72
C LEU A 697 -17.99 40.31 23.37
N LEU A 698 -17.60 39.17 23.94
CA LEU A 698 -16.25 38.63 23.75
C LEU A 698 -16.09 38.14 22.31
N PHE A 699 -14.92 38.42 21.72
CA PHE A 699 -14.54 37.92 20.40
C PHE A 699 -13.04 37.61 20.31
N PRO A 700 -12.63 36.60 19.52
CA PRO A 700 -11.24 36.21 19.35
C PRO A 700 -10.52 37.09 18.33
N VAL A 701 -9.34 37.59 18.68
CA VAL A 701 -8.40 38.24 17.76
C VAL A 701 -7.17 37.36 17.60
N VAL A 702 -6.98 36.79 16.41
CA VAL A 702 -5.83 35.91 16.14
C VAL A 702 -4.64 36.71 15.62
N SER A 703 -3.47 36.47 16.22
CA SER A 703 -2.18 36.99 15.78
C SER A 703 -1.18 35.84 15.54
N TYR A 704 -0.14 36.11 14.76
CA TYR A 704 0.80 35.08 14.29
C TYR A 704 2.25 35.55 14.43
N THR A 705 3.13 34.64 14.85
CA THR A 705 4.59 34.83 14.83
C THR A 705 5.23 33.91 13.77
N ALA A 706 6.56 33.81 13.71
CA ALA A 706 7.25 32.85 12.84
C ALA A 706 6.95 31.37 13.21
N ASN A 707 6.50 31.09 14.43
CA ASN A 707 6.32 29.71 14.94
C ASN A 707 4.93 29.47 15.56
N THR A 708 4.26 30.51 16.05
CA THR A 708 3.03 30.38 16.85
C THR A 708 1.82 31.07 16.21
N ALA A 709 0.63 30.61 16.60
CA ALA A 709 -0.61 31.36 16.52
C ALA A 709 -1.14 31.61 17.94
N VAL A 710 -1.57 32.84 18.21
CA VAL A 710 -2.02 33.33 19.51
C VAL A 710 -3.41 33.94 19.36
N VAL A 711 -4.35 33.54 20.20
CA VAL A 711 -5.64 34.21 20.31
C VAL A 711 -5.59 35.19 21.48
N THR A 712 -5.97 36.44 21.23
CA THR A 712 -6.24 37.43 22.27
C THR A 712 -7.74 37.65 22.34
N ILE A 713 -8.31 37.50 23.53
CA ILE A 713 -9.74 37.69 23.79
C ILE A 713 -9.98 39.19 23.92
N ASN A 714 -10.80 39.75 23.05
CA ASN A 714 -11.22 41.15 23.13
C ASN A 714 -12.73 41.22 23.43
N ALA A 715 -13.25 42.42 23.67
CA ALA A 715 -14.68 42.66 23.87
C ALA A 715 -15.15 43.82 22.99
N SER A 716 -16.35 43.68 22.43
CA SER A 716 -17.06 44.79 21.78
C SER A 716 -17.47 45.83 22.82
N THR A 717 -17.67 47.07 22.39
CA THR A 717 -18.13 48.16 23.28
C THR A 717 -19.62 47.99 23.61
N PHE A 718 -20.02 48.32 24.82
CA PHE A 718 -21.43 48.30 25.23
C PHE A 718 -22.29 49.19 24.33
N CYS A 719 -21.78 50.36 23.93
CA CYS A 719 -22.52 51.24 23.03
C CYS A 719 -22.68 50.69 21.60
N SER A 720 -21.89 49.70 21.15
CA SER A 720 -22.09 49.13 19.81
C SER A 720 -23.31 48.20 19.74
N VAL A 721 -23.71 47.60 20.87
CA VAL A 721 -24.87 46.70 20.96
C VAL A 721 -26.10 47.33 21.62
N ALA A 722 -25.90 48.29 22.51
CA ALA A 722 -26.96 48.93 23.29
C ALA A 722 -26.83 50.48 23.29
N PRO A 723 -26.80 51.13 22.10
CA PRO A 723 -26.57 52.58 21.97
C PRO A 723 -27.68 53.44 22.62
N SER A 724 -28.82 52.86 22.95
CA SER A 724 -29.92 53.54 23.65
C SER A 724 -29.74 53.61 25.18
N GLN A 725 -28.72 52.96 25.75
CA GLN A 725 -28.50 52.92 27.20
C GLN A 725 -27.49 54.00 27.63
N PRO A 726 -27.89 55.00 28.44
CA PRO A 726 -27.01 56.14 28.78
C PRO A 726 -25.68 55.74 29.42
N ILE A 727 -25.66 54.68 30.23
CA ILE A 727 -24.45 54.21 30.93
C ILE A 727 -23.41 53.55 30.01
N CYS A 728 -23.76 53.17 28.77
CA CYS A 728 -22.87 52.38 27.90
C CYS A 728 -21.51 53.06 27.71
N SER A 729 -21.50 54.37 27.47
CA SER A 729 -20.29 55.15 27.17
C SER A 729 -19.40 55.34 28.39
N GLN A 730 -20.00 55.37 29.59
CA GLN A 730 -19.25 55.43 30.84
C GLN A 730 -18.56 54.09 31.11
N LEU A 731 -19.26 52.96 30.97
CA LEU A 731 -18.66 51.63 31.14
C LEU A 731 -17.54 51.38 30.11
N ASP A 732 -17.77 51.76 28.84
CA ASP A 732 -16.76 51.68 27.78
C ASP A 732 -15.52 52.54 28.09
N SER A 733 -15.67 53.67 28.79
CA SER A 733 -14.55 54.54 29.20
C SER A 733 -13.79 54.06 30.45
N MET A 734 -14.41 53.19 31.26
CA MET A 734 -13.85 52.69 32.53
C MET A 734 -13.14 51.34 32.40
N ASP A 735 -13.36 50.62 31.29
CA ASP A 735 -12.80 49.29 31.08
C ASP A 735 -11.27 49.30 30.98
N GLY A 736 -10.60 48.67 31.96
CA GLY A 736 -9.14 48.62 32.11
C GLY A 736 -8.54 49.77 32.93
N THR A 737 -9.33 50.73 33.41
CA THR A 737 -8.84 51.94 34.13
C THR A 737 -9.49 52.15 35.49
N THR A 738 -10.27 51.18 35.97
CA THR A 738 -11.12 51.30 37.17
C THR A 738 -10.71 50.36 38.31
N THR A 739 -11.45 50.38 39.43
CA THR A 739 -11.20 49.52 40.59
C THR A 739 -11.43 48.03 40.27
N PRO A 740 -10.77 47.07 40.98
CA PRO A 740 -10.95 45.64 40.70
C PRO A 740 -12.40 45.15 40.78
N ALA A 741 -13.20 45.71 41.69
CA ALA A 741 -14.62 45.38 41.83
C ALA A 741 -15.44 45.88 40.62
N MET A 742 -15.21 47.12 40.19
CA MET A 742 -15.86 47.70 39.01
C MET A 742 -15.42 47.00 37.71
N GLN A 743 -14.15 46.57 37.62
CA GLN A 743 -13.66 45.77 36.49
C GLN A 743 -14.33 44.39 36.44
N THR A 744 -14.58 43.77 37.60
CA THR A 744 -15.31 42.49 37.70
C THR A 744 -16.76 42.63 37.23
N LEU A 745 -17.43 43.75 37.55
CA LEU A 745 -18.75 44.07 37.01
C LEU A 745 -18.73 44.21 35.48
N ILE A 746 -17.80 44.99 34.93
CA ILE A 746 -17.65 45.18 33.48
C ILE A 746 -17.42 43.84 32.77
N GLN A 747 -16.53 43.00 33.30
CA GLN A 747 -16.26 41.66 32.77
C GLN A 747 -17.46 40.72 32.89
N GLY A 748 -18.25 40.83 33.96
CA GLY A 748 -19.51 40.11 34.11
C GLY A 748 -20.52 40.50 33.02
N LEU A 749 -20.72 41.80 32.80
CA LEU A 749 -21.63 42.33 31.77
C LEU A 749 -21.18 41.97 30.35
N GLN A 750 -19.87 41.97 30.06
CA GLN A 750 -19.30 41.53 28.77
C GLN A 750 -19.60 40.06 28.44
N ASN A 751 -19.86 39.23 29.45
CA ASN A 751 -20.10 37.79 29.33
C ASN A 751 -21.58 37.38 29.19
N ILE A 752 -22.51 38.32 29.38
CA ILE A 752 -23.95 38.08 29.27
C ILE A 752 -24.35 37.92 27.79
N ASP A 753 -25.32 37.06 27.48
CA ASP A 753 -25.91 36.92 26.16
C ASP A 753 -26.20 38.28 25.51
N ILE A 754 -25.72 38.48 24.27
CA ILE A 754 -25.76 39.76 23.56
C ILE A 754 -27.18 40.35 23.46
N THR A 755 -28.22 39.51 23.46
CA THR A 755 -29.64 39.93 23.45
C THR A 755 -30.11 40.52 24.78
N GLN A 756 -29.48 40.16 25.90
CA GLN A 756 -29.85 40.59 27.24
C GLN A 756 -29.08 41.85 27.71
N ILE A 757 -27.98 42.21 27.04
CA ILE A 757 -27.10 43.32 27.45
C ILE A 757 -27.85 44.65 27.59
N SER A 758 -28.75 44.99 26.67
CA SER A 758 -29.54 46.22 26.78
C SER A 758 -30.39 46.25 28.06
N THR A 759 -30.96 45.12 28.47
CA THR A 759 -31.74 44.99 29.71
C THR A 759 -30.85 45.03 30.95
N ALA A 760 -29.69 44.36 30.92
CA ALA A 760 -28.72 44.39 32.01
C ALA A 760 -28.14 45.80 32.23
N LEU A 761 -27.86 46.55 31.16
CA LEU A 761 -27.48 47.95 31.23
C LEU A 761 -28.62 48.85 31.72
N ALA A 762 -29.87 48.51 31.39
CA ALA A 762 -31.03 49.25 31.87
C ALA A 762 -31.22 49.17 33.39
N SER A 763 -30.86 48.06 34.04
CA SER A 763 -30.95 47.90 35.50
C SER A 763 -29.81 48.59 36.26
N VAL A 764 -28.62 48.72 35.68
CA VAL A 764 -27.50 49.46 36.29
C VAL A 764 -27.46 50.97 35.95
N ASN A 765 -28.31 51.46 35.04
CA ASN A 765 -28.47 52.89 34.78
C ASN A 765 -28.76 53.64 36.11
N PRO A 766 -28.07 54.77 36.39
CA PRO A 766 -28.33 55.54 37.61
C PRO A 766 -29.78 56.03 37.67
N THR A 767 -30.54 55.54 38.66
CA THR A 767 -31.90 56.04 38.91
C THR A 767 -31.84 57.44 39.54
N MET A 768 -32.91 58.24 39.39
CA MET A 768 -32.96 59.58 40.00
C MET A 768 -32.83 59.55 41.53
N ILE A 769 -33.15 58.43 42.18
CA ILE A 769 -32.99 58.27 43.63
C ILE A 769 -31.50 58.21 44.00
N ASN A 770 -30.70 57.46 43.25
CA ASN A 770 -29.24 57.40 43.46
C ASN A 770 -28.61 58.76 43.19
N ALA A 771 -28.99 59.44 42.09
CA ALA A 771 -28.50 60.78 41.78
C ALA A 771 -28.84 61.83 42.87
N GLN A 772 -30.04 61.76 43.45
CA GLN A 772 -30.43 62.64 44.57
C GLN A 772 -29.65 62.33 45.86
N GLY A 773 -29.37 61.06 46.14
CA GLY A 773 -28.52 60.64 47.26
C GLY A 773 -27.10 61.18 47.16
N HIS A 774 -26.50 61.15 45.97
CA HIS A 774 -25.17 61.72 45.74
C HIS A 774 -25.15 63.25 45.84
N ALA A 775 -26.15 63.96 45.31
CA ALA A 775 -26.25 65.40 45.51
C ALA A 775 -26.34 65.78 47.01
N ALA A 776 -26.99 64.95 47.83
CA ALA A 776 -27.03 65.13 49.28
C ALA A 776 -25.71 64.78 49.98
N LEU A 777 -24.95 63.80 49.48
CA LEU A 777 -23.63 63.41 50.00
C LEU A 777 -22.54 64.41 49.64
N GLU A 778 -22.46 64.89 48.39
CA GLU A 778 -21.56 65.99 47.99
C GLU A 778 -21.86 67.26 48.78
N LEU A 779 -23.14 67.61 48.96
CA LEU A 779 -23.54 68.73 49.81
C LEU A 779 -23.12 68.49 51.26
N GLY A 780 -23.25 67.25 51.75
CA GLY A 780 -22.82 66.83 53.08
C GLY A 780 -21.31 66.98 53.29
N ASP A 781 -20.49 66.56 52.34
CA ASP A 781 -19.02 66.66 52.42
C ASP A 781 -18.51 68.09 52.16
N LEU A 782 -19.19 68.86 51.31
CA LEU A 782 -18.99 70.32 51.19
C LEU A 782 -19.28 71.01 52.52
N ILE A 783 -20.34 70.63 53.23
CA ILE A 783 -20.69 71.14 54.57
C ILE A 783 -19.67 70.68 55.62
N LYS A 784 -19.27 69.40 55.65
CA LYS A 784 -18.20 68.89 56.55
C LYS A 784 -16.89 69.63 56.31
N GLY A 785 -16.52 69.85 55.05
CA GLY A 785 -15.36 70.64 54.66
C GLY A 785 -15.45 72.06 55.19
N GLN A 786 -16.55 72.78 54.90
CA GLN A 786 -16.80 74.14 55.41
C GLN A 786 -16.77 74.24 56.95
N LEU A 787 -17.30 73.26 57.66
CA LEU A 787 -17.27 73.20 59.13
C LEU A 787 -15.87 72.86 59.67
N GLY A 788 -15.15 71.95 59.01
CA GLY A 788 -13.76 71.62 59.32
C GLY A 788 -12.83 72.82 59.11
N PHE A 789 -12.99 73.56 58.01
CA PHE A 789 -12.25 74.79 57.75
C PHE A 789 -12.51 75.86 58.81
N ARG A 790 -13.78 76.07 59.22
CA ARG A 790 -14.10 77.01 60.32
C ARG A 790 -13.48 76.59 61.66
N ASN A 791 -13.52 75.31 62.01
CA ASN A 791 -12.86 74.82 63.22
C ASN A 791 -11.33 74.98 63.16
N ILE A 792 -10.70 74.75 62.00
CA ILE A 792 -9.26 74.93 61.83
C ILE A 792 -8.89 76.43 61.88
N GLU A 793 -9.64 77.33 61.25
CA GLU A 793 -9.41 78.78 61.36
C GLU A 793 -9.60 79.30 62.80
N LEU A 794 -10.55 78.76 63.57
CA LEU A 794 -10.68 79.08 65.01
C LEU A 794 -9.54 78.49 65.88
N LEU A 795 -8.88 77.42 65.45
CA LEU A 795 -7.81 76.76 66.21
C LEU A 795 -6.39 77.21 65.79
N SER A 796 -6.19 77.73 64.57
CA SER A 796 -4.88 78.06 64.00
C SER A 796 -4.59 79.56 63.95
N ALA A 797 -4.85 80.27 65.05
CA ALA A 797 -4.50 81.69 65.23
C ALA A 797 -2.97 81.88 65.38
N GLY A 798 -2.22 81.55 64.32
CA GLY A 798 -0.76 81.69 64.25
C GLY A 798 -0.08 80.63 63.38
N THR A 799 0.36 81.03 62.18
CA THR A 799 1.27 80.31 61.25
C THR A 799 0.72 79.02 60.60
N GLY A 800 0.70 78.95 59.25
CA GLY A 800 0.35 77.67 58.57
C GLY A 800 -0.05 77.67 57.08
N GLY A 801 -0.01 78.79 56.36
CA GLY A 801 -0.62 78.93 55.00
C GLY A 801 -0.11 78.04 53.85
N GLN A 802 0.82 77.10 54.11
CA GLN A 802 1.32 76.12 53.13
C GLN A 802 0.59 74.77 53.21
N GLN A 803 0.09 74.34 54.38
CA GLN A 803 -0.62 73.06 54.51
C GLN A 803 -2.02 73.10 53.88
N SER A 804 -2.67 74.27 53.88
CA SER A 804 -4.01 74.49 53.33
C SER A 804 -4.09 74.23 51.81
N ALA A 805 -2.98 74.39 51.08
CA ALA A 805 -2.93 74.17 49.64
C ALA A 805 -2.82 72.68 49.27
N MET A 806 -1.98 71.90 49.97
CA MET A 806 -1.89 70.45 49.76
C MET A 806 -3.19 69.73 50.12
N LEU A 807 -3.88 70.17 51.19
CA LEU A 807 -5.14 69.54 51.60
C LEU A 807 -6.29 69.79 50.60
N ARG A 808 -6.30 70.97 49.94
CA ARG A 808 -7.23 71.27 48.83
C ARG A 808 -6.96 70.40 47.60
N ALA A 809 -5.69 70.17 47.26
CA ALA A 809 -5.32 69.25 46.19
C ALA A 809 -5.77 67.81 46.52
N ALA A 810 -5.59 67.35 47.77
CA ALA A 810 -6.02 66.01 48.20
C ALA A 810 -7.55 65.82 48.17
N THR A 811 -8.34 66.85 48.52
CA THR A 811 -9.81 66.77 48.44
C THR A 811 -10.32 66.81 47.00
N GLN A 812 -9.69 67.58 46.10
CA GLN A 812 -10.01 67.51 44.67
C GLN A 812 -9.61 66.16 44.04
N LEU A 813 -8.50 65.56 44.48
CA LEU A 813 -8.10 64.22 44.01
C LEU A 813 -9.09 63.13 44.42
N ALA A 814 -9.65 63.20 45.64
CA ALA A 814 -10.66 62.27 46.10
C ALA A 814 -11.99 62.37 45.33
N SER A 815 -12.37 63.56 44.85
CA SER A 815 -13.60 63.75 44.07
C SER A 815 -13.59 63.11 42.68
N ALA A 816 -12.42 62.72 42.16
CA ALA A 816 -12.32 62.05 40.86
C ALA A 816 -12.80 60.58 40.86
N ASP A 817 -12.81 59.93 42.04
CA ASP A 817 -13.12 58.49 42.19
C ASP A 817 -14.62 58.21 42.44
N ALA A 818 -15.38 59.24 42.85
CA ALA A 818 -16.80 59.14 43.23
C ALA A 818 -17.72 58.55 42.12
N SER A 819 -17.31 58.68 40.86
CA SER A 819 -17.98 58.10 39.69
C SER A 819 -18.06 56.56 39.75
N ALA A 820 -17.01 55.91 40.25
CA ALA A 820 -16.91 54.46 40.32
C ALA A 820 -17.74 53.88 41.47
N GLU A 821 -17.73 54.54 42.64
CA GLU A 821 -18.57 54.15 43.77
C GLU A 821 -20.07 54.26 43.46
N LEU A 822 -20.49 55.30 42.73
CA LEU A 822 -21.88 55.50 42.32
C LEU A 822 -22.39 54.33 41.46
N ILE A 823 -21.60 53.88 40.48
CA ILE A 823 -21.98 52.76 39.61
C ILE A 823 -21.87 51.42 40.34
N MET A 824 -20.88 51.22 41.22
CA MET A 824 -20.82 50.04 42.09
C MET A 824 -22.04 49.94 43.02
N SER A 825 -22.52 51.07 43.58
CA SER A 825 -23.73 51.06 44.41
C SER A 825 -24.99 50.71 43.60
N ALA A 826 -25.14 51.29 42.40
CA ALA A 826 -26.24 50.98 41.49
C ALA A 826 -26.22 49.50 41.06
N ALA A 827 -25.04 48.96 40.77
CA ALA A 827 -24.87 47.54 40.44
C ALA A 827 -25.18 46.62 41.64
N SER A 828 -24.74 46.97 42.86
CA SER A 828 -25.05 46.20 44.06
C SER A 828 -26.56 46.11 44.36
N ALA A 829 -27.33 47.11 43.93
CA ALA A 829 -28.79 47.14 44.04
C ALA A 829 -29.52 46.49 42.85
N ALA A 830 -28.83 46.20 41.75
CA ALA A 830 -29.38 45.58 40.53
C ALA A 830 -29.04 44.08 40.38
N VAL A 831 -28.14 43.57 41.25
CA VAL A 831 -27.70 42.15 41.31
C VAL A 831 -28.37 41.40 42.49
N ALA A 832 -29.25 42.08 43.24
CA ALA A 832 -30.12 41.52 44.28
C ALA A 832 -31.56 41.36 43.78
#